data_AF-A0AB35HZW3-F1
#
_entry.id   AF-A0AB35HZW3-F1
#
_cell.length_a   1.000
_cell.length_b   1.000
_cell.length_c   1.000
_cell.angle_alpha   90.00
_cell.angle_beta   90.00
_cell.angle_gamma   90.00
#
_symmetry.space_group_name_H-M   'P 1'
#
loop_
_entity.id
_entity.type
_entity.pdbx_description
1 polymer ?
#
loop_
_entity_poly.entity_id
_entity_poly.type
_entity_poly.pdbx_seq_one_letter_code
_entity_poly.pdbx_strand_id
1 'polypeptide(L)'
;MHESTMEQLWRSSHISGGNAAYVEELYETYLHDPNGVPEEWRSYFDSLPRVNGVGDVSHAAVRRHFELLAKHRTRPLAAPGAGAINIEHERKQVKVLQLISSYRHRGHKKATLDPLGLMAREQVPDLQLNYHGLTEGDYDTTFQTGDLFFGKGEATLREIVEGLERTYCGNLGAEIMHLSNLEEQQWFQQRLERSQSTPNFGADIRVEILQRLSAAEGLERHLDSKYPGTKRFGVEGGESLIPMMDALIRRSGTYGVKEIVIGMAHRGRLNTLVNILGKNPADLFEEFEGKKTLDTSGDVKYHQGFSSNVMTPGGEVHLALAFNPSHLEICAPVVEGSVRARQDRRGDQTGEKVLPINIHGDAAFAGQGVVQETLQMSQTRGFYTGGTVHIVLNNQVGFTTSKREDARSTEYCTDVAKMIDAPVLHVNGDDPEMVVLAALLAVDYRYEFKKDIVIDLVCYRRRGHNETDDPSGTQPLMYQAIRKHKTTRTLYAEKLVNEGVLDKAAADKLASDYRDKLDRGEDVATGLVKQPDSSMFVDWTPYLNHDWLTPADTSFALPKLKDVASRMTTIPDGIVLQRQVSKIYEDRRKMAAGAMPLNWGMAETLAYGTLLEQGYMVRLTGEDVGRGTFSHRHAVIHSQKDGQSYVPLQHMYDGQPPFYIYDSLLSEEAVLAFEYGYATTTPKSLVIWEAQFGDFANGAQVVIDQFITSGEHKWGRMCGLVMMLPHGYEGQGPEHSSARLERYMQLCAEHNIQVCNPTTPAQIFHLLRRQAIRPMRRPLVIMSPKWILRHKLATSSLDELAEGRFQNVIQDEGVDPAKVKRLILCSGKVYYHLLEARMEREQDDVAFVRLEQLYPFPDEEFVAAVSAFKNIESVAWCQEEPMNQGAWYHSQHHLRRLLAETHPGLELQYVGREPSAAPAAGYMSTHLEEQNKFINEALTVK
;
A
#
# COMPACT_ATOMS: atom_id res chain seq x y z
N MET A 1 -68.25 -4.80 67.41
CA MET A 1 -67.76 -5.21 66.08
C MET A 1 -66.30 -5.56 66.25
N HIS A 2 -65.95 -6.84 66.13
CA HIS A 2 -64.55 -7.27 66.12
C HIS A 2 -63.99 -6.98 64.73
N GLU A 3 -62.94 -6.15 64.64
CA GLU A 3 -62.19 -5.94 63.38
C GLU A 3 -61.66 -7.29 62.88
N SER A 4 -61.71 -7.52 61.56
CA SER A 4 -61.23 -8.77 60.97
C SER A 4 -59.70 -8.85 61.03
N THR A 5 -59.14 -10.05 61.15
CA THR A 5 -57.69 -10.29 61.17
C THR A 5 -56.98 -9.71 59.94
N MET A 6 -57.68 -9.62 58.80
CA MET A 6 -57.18 -9.01 57.56
C MET A 6 -57.06 -7.48 57.66
N GLU A 7 -58.00 -6.80 58.32
CA GLU A 7 -57.93 -5.35 58.54
C GLU A 7 -56.78 -4.98 59.49
N GLN A 8 -56.51 -5.83 60.49
CA GLN A 8 -55.35 -5.64 61.37
C GLN A 8 -54.03 -5.86 60.63
N LEU A 9 -53.95 -6.85 59.73
CA LEU A 9 -52.77 -7.11 58.89
C LEU A 9 -52.54 -6.02 57.84
N TRP A 10 -53.60 -5.44 57.25
CA TRP A 10 -53.48 -4.28 56.35
C TRP A 10 -53.02 -3.02 57.06
N ARG A 11 -53.42 -2.80 58.32
CA ARG A 11 -52.92 -1.68 59.13
C ARG A 11 -51.45 -1.85 59.54
N SER A 12 -50.94 -3.08 59.68
CA SER A 12 -49.54 -3.37 60.02
C SER A 12 -48.65 -3.73 58.82
N SER A 13 -49.16 -3.64 57.59
CA SER A 13 -48.39 -3.85 56.35
C SER A 13 -47.23 -2.84 56.23
N HIS A 14 -46.13 -3.27 55.61
CA HIS A 14 -44.98 -2.41 55.30
C HIS A 14 -45.34 -1.24 54.35
N ILE A 15 -46.49 -1.32 53.67
CA ILE A 15 -47.06 -0.29 52.79
C ILE A 15 -48.31 0.38 53.41
N SER A 16 -48.59 0.14 54.70
CA SER A 16 -49.70 0.82 55.37
C SER A 16 -49.43 2.32 55.50
N GLY A 17 -50.48 3.13 55.61
CA GLY A 17 -50.36 4.59 55.65
C GLY A 17 -49.42 5.14 56.75
N GLY A 18 -49.11 4.34 57.79
CA GLY A 18 -48.12 4.70 58.81
C GLY A 18 -46.66 4.64 58.33
N ASN A 19 -46.37 3.83 57.31
CA ASN A 19 -45.03 3.67 56.71
C ASN A 19 -44.88 4.40 55.36
N ALA A 20 -45.91 5.15 54.93
CA ALA A 20 -45.94 5.80 53.62
C ALA A 20 -44.71 6.70 53.38
N ALA A 21 -44.26 7.46 54.38
CA ALA A 21 -43.08 8.32 54.25
C ALA A 21 -41.78 7.53 54.02
N TYR A 22 -41.63 6.36 54.65
CA TYR A 22 -40.47 5.50 54.50
C TYR A 22 -40.44 4.83 53.11
N VAL A 23 -41.59 4.36 52.64
CA VAL A 23 -41.72 3.79 51.29
C VAL A 23 -41.54 4.87 50.21
N GLU A 24 -42.05 6.09 50.43
CA GLU A 24 -41.82 7.24 49.55
C GLU A 24 -40.32 7.57 49.47
N GLU A 25 -39.60 7.60 50.59
CA GLU A 25 -38.15 7.85 50.60
C GLU A 25 -37.33 6.74 49.87
N LEU A 26 -37.72 5.48 50.05
CA LEU A 26 -37.13 4.38 49.29
C LEU A 26 -37.43 4.50 47.80
N TYR A 27 -38.66 4.86 47.41
CA TYR A 27 -39.01 5.05 46.01
C TYR A 27 -38.27 6.24 45.38
N GLU A 28 -38.12 7.34 46.11
CA GLU A 28 -37.32 8.50 45.73
C GLU A 28 -35.85 8.14 45.48
N THR A 29 -35.28 7.31 46.36
CA THR A 29 -33.92 6.79 46.20
C THR A 29 -33.82 5.91 44.96
N TYR A 30 -34.79 5.02 44.75
CA TYR A 30 -34.86 4.16 43.58
C TYR A 30 -34.98 4.93 42.25
N LEU A 31 -35.76 6.01 42.20
CA LEU A 31 -35.87 6.88 41.01
C LEU A 31 -34.55 7.59 40.66
N HIS A 32 -33.67 7.79 41.63
CA HIS A 32 -32.36 8.40 41.43
C HIS A 32 -31.26 7.37 41.14
N ASP A 33 -31.22 6.29 41.91
CA ASP A 33 -30.32 5.15 41.77
C ASP A 33 -31.06 3.85 42.16
N PRO A 34 -31.48 3.03 41.18
CA PRO A 34 -32.15 1.76 41.45
C PRO A 34 -31.30 0.84 42.34
N ASN A 35 -29.97 0.95 42.29
CA ASN A 35 -29.08 0.14 43.10
C ASN A 35 -28.95 0.61 44.56
N GLY A 36 -29.43 1.82 44.86
CA GLY A 36 -29.42 2.42 46.19
C GLY A 36 -30.46 1.84 47.16
N VAL A 37 -31.39 1.01 46.68
CA VAL A 37 -32.38 0.31 47.51
C VAL A 37 -32.12 -1.21 47.55
N PRO A 38 -32.53 -1.89 48.64
CA PRO A 38 -32.47 -3.35 48.72
C PRO A 38 -33.22 -4.03 47.56
N GLU A 39 -32.74 -5.20 47.15
CA GLU A 39 -33.24 -5.96 45.97
C GLU A 39 -34.75 -6.23 46.01
N GLU A 40 -35.29 -6.48 47.20
CA GLU A 40 -36.71 -6.72 47.45
C GLU A 40 -37.57 -5.51 47.06
N TRP A 41 -37.11 -4.30 47.39
CA TRP A 41 -37.77 -3.04 47.04
C TRP A 41 -37.57 -2.67 45.58
N ARG A 42 -36.38 -2.92 45.02
CA ARG A 42 -36.12 -2.72 43.58
C ARG A 42 -37.07 -3.56 42.74
N SER A 43 -37.18 -4.85 43.05
CA SER A 43 -38.06 -5.78 42.34
C SER A 43 -39.53 -5.36 42.44
N TYR A 44 -39.95 -4.86 43.61
CA TYR A 44 -41.29 -4.33 43.81
C TYR A 44 -41.53 -3.06 42.96
N PHE A 45 -40.59 -2.11 42.95
CA PHE A 45 -40.71 -0.87 42.18
C PHE A 45 -40.60 -1.06 40.66
N ASP A 46 -39.82 -2.03 40.19
CA ASP A 46 -39.76 -2.44 38.78
C ASP A 46 -41.10 -2.99 38.28
N SER A 47 -41.90 -3.58 39.17
CA SER A 47 -43.22 -4.14 38.85
C SER A 47 -44.35 -3.10 38.80
N LEU A 48 -44.08 -1.84 39.17
CA LEU A 48 -45.09 -0.78 39.14
C LEU A 48 -45.46 -0.39 37.70
N PRO A 49 -46.75 -0.19 37.40
CA PRO A 49 -47.21 0.15 36.05
C PRO A 49 -46.71 1.55 35.63
N ARG A 50 -46.07 1.63 34.46
CA ARG A 50 -45.64 2.91 33.87
C ARG A 50 -46.78 3.54 33.07
N VAL A 51 -47.08 4.81 33.30
CA VAL A 51 -48.06 5.57 32.52
C VAL A 51 -47.36 6.18 31.30
N ASN A 52 -47.82 5.85 30.09
CA ASN A 52 -47.29 6.39 28.81
C ASN A 52 -45.79 6.12 28.53
N GLY A 53 -45.18 5.11 29.16
CA GLY A 53 -43.78 4.72 28.90
C GLY A 53 -42.72 5.66 29.49
N VAL A 54 -43.13 6.71 30.20
CA VAL A 54 -42.25 7.64 30.92
C VAL A 54 -42.13 7.17 32.38
N GLY A 55 -40.93 7.23 32.96
CA GLY A 55 -40.72 6.93 34.39
C GLY A 55 -41.23 8.06 35.29
N ASP A 56 -41.63 7.73 36.52
CA ASP A 56 -42.05 8.72 37.52
C ASP A 56 -40.89 9.65 37.91
N VAL A 57 -41.22 10.86 38.35
CA VAL A 57 -40.26 11.92 38.70
C VAL A 57 -40.21 12.11 40.21
N SER A 58 -39.01 12.31 40.76
CA SER A 58 -38.79 12.57 42.19
C SER A 58 -39.62 13.76 42.72
N HIS A 59 -40.52 13.51 43.68
CA HIS A 59 -41.24 14.56 44.42
C HIS A 59 -40.29 15.37 45.30
N ALA A 60 -39.25 14.76 45.86
CA ALA A 60 -38.23 15.48 46.62
C ALA A 60 -37.52 16.54 45.76
N ALA A 61 -37.19 16.21 44.50
CA ALA A 61 -36.62 17.17 43.54
C ALA A 61 -37.61 18.31 43.23
N VAL A 62 -38.89 17.99 43.03
CA VAL A 62 -39.95 18.98 42.79
C VAL A 62 -40.16 19.88 44.02
N ARG A 63 -40.28 19.32 45.23
CA ARG A 63 -40.43 20.08 46.47
C ARG A 63 -39.20 20.93 46.76
N ARG A 64 -37.98 20.44 46.51
CA ARG A 64 -36.74 21.21 46.67
C ARG A 64 -36.66 22.36 45.66
N HIS A 65 -37.14 22.15 44.43
CA HIS A 65 -37.29 23.21 43.43
C HIS A 65 -38.25 24.30 43.91
N PHE A 66 -39.42 23.93 44.44
CA PHE A 66 -40.37 24.89 45.01
C PHE A 66 -39.89 25.53 46.33
N GLU A 67 -39.15 24.82 47.17
CA GLU A 67 -38.51 25.38 48.37
C GLU A 67 -37.40 26.38 48.01
N LEU A 68 -36.61 26.11 46.98
CA LEU A 68 -35.62 27.07 46.47
C LEU A 68 -36.32 28.32 45.93
N LEU A 69 -37.41 28.16 45.18
CA LEU A 69 -38.26 29.27 44.74
C LEU A 69 -38.84 30.09 45.93
N ALA A 70 -39.18 29.43 47.04
CA ALA A 70 -39.71 30.07 48.25
C ALA A 70 -38.61 30.72 49.12
N LYS A 71 -37.45 30.08 49.30
CA LYS A 71 -36.31 30.56 50.10
C LYS A 71 -35.56 31.72 49.43
N HIS A 72 -35.72 31.91 48.11
CA HIS A 72 -35.20 33.08 47.39
C HIS A 72 -36.12 34.30 47.43
N ARG A 73 -37.28 34.26 48.10
CA ARG A 73 -38.02 35.48 48.46
C ARG A 73 -37.44 36.08 49.74
N THR A 74 -36.73 37.19 49.58
CA THR A 74 -36.34 38.21 50.58
C THR A 74 -34.98 38.09 51.29
N ARG A 75 -33.95 38.67 50.63
CA ARG A 75 -32.92 39.53 51.24
C ARG A 75 -32.40 40.54 50.18
N PRO A 76 -31.98 41.75 50.58
CA PRO A 76 -32.09 42.96 49.76
C PRO A 76 -31.14 42.95 48.57
N LEU A 77 -31.76 43.10 47.40
CA LEU A 77 -31.16 43.23 46.09
C LEU A 77 -30.56 44.64 45.90
N ALA A 78 -29.28 44.68 45.54
CA ALA A 78 -28.85 45.66 44.55
C ALA A 78 -29.49 45.27 43.21
N ALA A 79 -30.28 46.18 42.64
CA ALA A 79 -30.91 46.17 41.30
C ALA A 79 -31.17 44.79 40.62
N PRO A 80 -32.38 44.19 40.76
CA PRO A 80 -32.84 43.04 39.99
C PRO A 80 -33.33 43.46 38.61
N GLY A 81 -32.71 42.95 37.55
CA GLY A 81 -33.19 43.17 36.19
C GLY A 81 -32.44 42.42 35.07
N ALA A 82 -31.21 41.96 35.29
CA ALA A 82 -30.43 41.32 34.22
C ALA A 82 -29.62 40.06 34.62
N GLY A 83 -29.38 39.77 35.90
CA GLY A 83 -28.37 38.77 36.31
C GLY A 83 -28.77 37.28 36.27
N ALA A 84 -30.00 36.91 36.65
CA ALA A 84 -30.38 35.49 36.79
C ALA A 84 -30.73 34.81 35.45
N ILE A 85 -31.38 35.54 34.54
CA ILE A 85 -31.61 35.11 33.15
C ILE A 85 -30.27 34.94 32.44
N ASN A 86 -29.30 35.82 32.71
CA ASN A 86 -27.97 35.75 32.12
C ASN A 86 -27.19 34.50 32.56
N ILE A 87 -27.28 34.08 33.83
CA ILE A 87 -26.57 32.87 34.31
C ILE A 87 -27.15 31.58 33.71
N GLU A 88 -28.48 31.43 33.61
CA GLU A 88 -29.08 30.25 32.97
C GLU A 88 -28.79 30.22 31.47
N HIS A 89 -28.88 31.39 30.83
CA HIS A 89 -28.52 31.56 29.42
C HIS A 89 -27.05 31.22 29.15
N GLU A 90 -26.12 31.74 29.96
CA GLU A 90 -24.68 31.42 29.88
C GLU A 90 -24.40 29.93 30.11
N ARG A 91 -25.13 29.27 31.01
CA ARG A 91 -25.03 27.80 31.18
C ARG A 91 -25.48 27.06 29.94
N LYS A 92 -26.64 27.43 29.37
CA LYS A 92 -27.16 26.85 28.13
C LYS A 92 -26.23 27.14 26.95
N GLN A 93 -25.57 28.30 26.90
CA GLN A 93 -24.56 28.64 25.90
C GLN A 93 -23.41 27.62 25.90
N VAL A 94 -22.89 27.22 27.06
CA VAL A 94 -21.86 26.17 27.16
C VAL A 94 -22.40 24.83 26.64
N LYS A 95 -23.67 24.51 26.90
CA LYS A 95 -24.34 23.30 26.40
C LYS A 95 -24.51 23.30 24.88
N VAL A 96 -24.78 24.46 24.28
CA VAL A 96 -24.81 24.61 22.82
C VAL A 96 -23.42 24.37 22.20
N LEU A 97 -22.34 24.87 22.82
CA LEU A 97 -20.97 24.57 22.36
C LEU A 97 -20.63 23.08 22.50
N GLN A 98 -21.06 22.42 23.58
CA GLN A 98 -20.91 20.97 23.75
C GLN A 98 -21.67 20.19 22.67
N LEU A 99 -22.89 20.62 22.33
CA LEU A 99 -23.69 20.05 21.24
C LEU A 99 -22.98 20.20 19.89
N ILE A 100 -22.51 21.40 19.55
CA ILE A 100 -21.73 21.66 18.31
C ILE A 100 -20.54 20.70 18.22
N SER A 101 -19.79 20.56 19.32
CA SER A 101 -18.67 19.63 19.39
C SER A 101 -19.10 18.19 19.15
N SER A 102 -20.21 17.73 19.76
CA SER A 102 -20.74 16.37 19.55
C SER A 102 -21.10 16.12 18.08
N TYR A 103 -21.72 17.08 17.38
CA TYR A 103 -22.01 16.96 15.95
C TYR A 103 -20.74 16.87 15.10
N ARG A 104 -19.73 17.71 15.37
CA ARG A 104 -18.44 17.63 14.68
C ARG A 104 -17.75 16.27 14.84
N HIS A 105 -17.80 15.70 16.05
CA HIS A 105 -17.13 14.43 16.34
C HIS A 105 -17.89 13.20 15.86
N ARG A 106 -19.23 13.22 15.92
CA ARG A 106 -20.04 12.01 15.79
C ARG A 106 -21.24 12.15 14.87
N GLY A 107 -21.44 13.30 14.22
CA GLY A 107 -22.52 13.51 13.25
C GLY A 107 -22.47 12.50 12.10
N HIS A 108 -21.27 12.12 11.66
CA HIS A 108 -21.07 11.06 10.65
C HIS A 108 -21.73 9.72 11.01
N LYS A 109 -21.92 9.42 12.31
CA LYS A 109 -22.65 8.23 12.79
C LYS A 109 -24.15 8.33 12.60
N LYS A 110 -24.72 9.54 12.51
CA LYS A 110 -26.14 9.78 12.19
C LYS A 110 -26.37 10.06 10.69
N ALA A 111 -25.31 10.24 9.90
CA ALA A 111 -25.40 10.53 8.48
C ALA A 111 -26.16 9.47 7.65
N THR A 112 -26.85 9.93 6.60
CA THR A 112 -27.63 9.10 5.67
C THR A 112 -26.74 8.57 4.55
N LEU A 113 -25.90 7.59 4.89
CA LEU A 113 -24.82 7.13 4.00
C LEU A 113 -25.21 5.92 3.14
N ASP A 114 -26.08 5.03 3.63
CA ASP A 114 -26.44 3.80 2.92
C ASP A 114 -27.56 4.05 1.88
N PRO A 115 -27.30 3.85 0.58
CA PRO A 115 -28.32 4.02 -0.45
C PRO A 115 -29.48 3.03 -0.33
N LEU A 116 -29.28 1.87 0.31
CA LEU A 116 -30.30 0.83 0.47
C LEU A 116 -31.15 1.01 1.74
N GLY A 117 -30.73 1.86 2.68
CA GLY A 117 -31.39 2.06 3.97
C GLY A 117 -31.46 0.80 4.85
N LEU A 118 -30.51 -0.13 4.69
CA LEU A 118 -30.39 -1.38 5.44
C LEU A 118 -29.37 -1.31 6.58
N MET A 119 -28.42 -0.38 6.52
CA MET A 119 -27.39 -0.21 7.54
C MET A 119 -28.02 0.10 8.89
N ALA A 120 -27.97 -0.85 9.81
CA ALA A 120 -28.40 -0.66 11.19
C ALA A 120 -27.37 0.21 11.94
N ARG A 121 -27.80 1.37 12.44
CA ARG A 121 -26.96 2.28 13.19
C ARG A 121 -27.43 2.40 14.64
N GLU A 122 -26.48 2.39 15.55
CA GLU A 122 -26.75 2.66 16.95
C GLU A 122 -27.18 4.12 17.14
N GLN A 123 -28.05 4.36 18.13
CA GLN A 123 -28.37 5.73 18.52
C GLN A 123 -27.12 6.42 19.05
N VAL A 124 -27.03 7.73 18.78
CA VAL A 124 -25.92 8.58 19.20
C VAL A 124 -26.47 9.58 20.22
N PRO A 125 -26.49 9.25 21.54
CA PRO A 125 -27.27 10.00 22.52
C PRO A 125 -26.82 11.46 22.67
N ASP A 126 -25.52 11.70 22.51
CA ASP A 126 -24.88 13.01 22.59
C ASP A 126 -25.18 13.93 21.39
N LEU A 127 -25.97 13.49 20.42
CA LEU A 127 -26.56 14.39 19.40
C LEU A 127 -27.98 14.85 19.77
N GLN A 128 -28.57 14.33 20.85
CA GLN A 128 -29.90 14.73 21.30
C GLN A 128 -29.84 15.93 22.24
N LEU A 129 -30.80 16.87 22.13
CA LEU A 129 -30.84 18.08 22.97
C LEU A 129 -30.85 17.76 24.47
N ASN A 130 -31.65 16.77 24.86
CA ASN A 130 -31.85 16.36 26.25
C ASN A 130 -30.56 15.87 26.91
N TYR A 131 -29.64 15.25 26.16
CA TYR A 131 -28.33 14.82 26.66
C TYR A 131 -27.51 16.01 27.19
N HIS A 132 -27.66 17.17 26.55
CA HIS A 132 -26.98 18.41 26.93
C HIS A 132 -27.79 19.27 27.90
N GLY A 133 -28.96 18.81 28.36
CA GLY A 133 -29.86 19.60 29.20
C GLY A 133 -30.57 20.74 28.45
N LEU A 134 -30.66 20.63 27.12
CA LEU A 134 -31.46 21.49 26.25
C LEU A 134 -32.79 20.81 25.93
N THR A 135 -33.81 21.60 25.61
CA THR A 135 -35.15 21.12 25.29
C THR A 135 -35.65 21.76 24.01
N GLU A 136 -36.73 21.23 23.43
CA GLU A 136 -37.39 21.86 22.28
C GLU A 136 -37.91 23.28 22.61
N GLY A 137 -38.20 23.56 23.88
CA GLY A 137 -38.58 24.91 24.34
C GLY A 137 -37.45 25.94 24.21
N ASP A 138 -36.20 25.51 24.05
CA ASP A 138 -35.05 26.38 23.86
C ASP A 138 -34.81 26.74 22.38
N TYR A 139 -35.55 26.14 21.42
CA TYR A 139 -35.27 26.29 19.99
C TYR A 139 -35.24 27.74 19.50
N ASP A 140 -36.13 28.57 20.01
CA ASP A 140 -36.26 29.97 19.58
C ASP A 140 -35.36 30.92 20.42
N THR A 141 -34.54 30.36 21.33
CA THR A 141 -33.53 31.12 22.08
C THR A 141 -32.30 31.35 21.21
N THR A 142 -31.81 32.59 21.18
CA THR A 142 -30.61 32.98 20.42
C THR A 142 -29.35 32.73 21.24
N PHE A 143 -28.36 32.06 20.65
CA PHE A 143 -27.07 31.77 21.25
C PHE A 143 -25.94 32.32 20.38
N GLN A 144 -24.78 32.54 20.99
CA GLN A 144 -23.54 32.82 20.26
C GLN A 144 -23.09 31.56 19.53
N THR A 145 -22.75 31.72 18.26
CA THR A 145 -22.29 30.62 17.38
C THR A 145 -20.84 30.23 17.66
N GLY A 146 -20.07 31.10 18.32
CA GLY A 146 -18.70 30.83 18.72
C GLY A 146 -17.80 30.60 17.51
N ASP A 147 -17.21 29.40 17.43
CA ASP A 147 -16.34 28.96 16.34
C ASP A 147 -17.08 28.21 15.22
N LEU A 148 -18.42 28.29 15.18
CA LEU A 148 -19.25 27.73 14.12
C LEU A 148 -19.23 28.66 12.89
N PHE A 149 -18.85 28.12 11.73
CA PHE A 149 -18.63 28.90 10.51
C PHE A 149 -19.90 29.12 9.66
N PHE A 150 -21.06 29.33 10.27
CA PHE A 150 -22.32 29.62 9.54
C PHE A 150 -22.41 31.06 9.01
N GLY A 151 -21.39 31.89 9.23
CA GLY A 151 -21.34 33.27 8.75
C GLY A 151 -22.19 34.26 9.57
N LYS A 152 -22.70 33.84 10.73
CA LYS A 152 -23.40 34.68 11.72
C LYS A 152 -22.70 34.56 13.07
N GLY A 153 -22.63 35.64 13.84
CA GLY A 153 -22.08 35.63 15.22
C GLY A 153 -23.06 35.12 16.28
N GLU A 154 -24.35 35.12 15.97
CA GLU A 154 -25.44 34.63 16.80
C GLU A 154 -26.49 33.94 15.92
N ALA A 155 -27.14 32.91 16.45
CA ALA A 155 -28.22 32.18 15.79
C ALA A 155 -29.15 31.53 16.83
N THR A 156 -30.40 31.28 16.44
CA THR A 156 -31.32 30.50 17.28
C THR A 156 -30.82 29.06 17.44
N LEU A 157 -31.13 28.40 18.56
CA LEU A 157 -30.78 26.97 18.73
C LEU A 157 -31.35 26.13 17.58
N ARG A 158 -32.53 26.46 17.07
CA ARG A 158 -33.12 25.82 15.89
C ARG A 158 -32.21 25.93 14.67
N GLU A 159 -31.78 27.15 14.32
CA GLU A 159 -30.87 27.37 13.19
C GLU A 159 -29.53 26.63 13.37
N ILE A 160 -29.01 26.59 14.60
CA ILE A 160 -27.77 25.86 14.92
C ILE A 160 -27.96 24.36 14.68
N VAL A 161 -28.98 23.74 15.28
CA VAL A 161 -29.25 22.31 15.15
C VAL A 161 -29.54 21.92 13.70
N GLU A 162 -30.41 22.64 13.00
CA GLU A 162 -30.73 22.37 11.59
C GLU A 162 -29.52 22.55 10.67
N GLY A 163 -28.65 23.51 10.95
CA GLY A 163 -27.40 23.68 10.22
C GLY A 163 -26.41 22.54 10.49
N LEU A 164 -26.27 22.09 11.74
CA LEU A 164 -25.40 20.97 12.12
C LEU A 164 -25.88 19.65 11.52
N GLU A 165 -27.19 19.38 11.54
CA GLU A 165 -27.80 18.21 10.89
C GLU A 165 -27.53 18.21 9.38
N ARG A 166 -27.71 19.34 8.70
CA ARG A 166 -27.39 19.46 7.26
C ARG A 166 -25.90 19.26 6.99
N THR A 167 -25.04 19.80 7.84
CA THR A 167 -23.58 19.76 7.65
C THR A 167 -22.99 18.37 7.87
N TYR A 168 -23.37 17.70 8.98
CA TYR A 168 -22.68 16.50 9.47
C TYR A 168 -23.51 15.21 9.42
N CYS A 169 -24.84 15.32 9.25
CA CYS A 169 -25.77 14.18 9.27
C CYS A 169 -26.50 13.96 7.92
N GLY A 170 -26.12 14.69 6.87
CA GLY A 170 -26.67 14.55 5.52
C GLY A 170 -26.13 13.32 4.77
N ASN A 171 -25.99 13.45 3.45
CA ASN A 171 -25.43 12.42 2.57
C ASN A 171 -23.89 12.39 2.55
N LEU A 172 -23.26 13.27 3.33
CA LEU A 172 -21.81 13.34 3.56
C LEU A 172 -21.56 13.30 5.08
N GLY A 173 -20.83 12.29 5.55
CA GLY A 173 -20.36 12.18 6.92
C GLY A 173 -18.85 12.39 6.95
N ALA A 174 -18.40 13.42 7.67
CA ALA A 174 -16.98 13.74 7.78
C ALA A 174 -16.39 13.22 9.10
N GLU A 175 -15.37 12.37 9.03
CA GLU A 175 -14.55 11.97 10.17
C GLU A 175 -13.22 12.73 10.12
N ILE A 176 -13.18 13.84 10.88
CA ILE A 176 -12.08 14.81 10.85
C ILE A 176 -11.61 15.23 12.25
N MET A 177 -12.36 14.89 13.30
CA MET A 177 -12.01 15.35 14.66
C MET A 177 -10.94 14.48 15.34
N HIS A 178 -10.59 13.33 14.77
CA HIS A 178 -9.43 12.54 15.23
C HIS A 178 -8.09 13.09 14.76
N LEU A 179 -8.09 13.99 13.77
CA LEU A 179 -6.86 14.61 13.26
C LEU A 179 -6.15 15.35 14.39
N SER A 180 -4.86 15.11 14.60
CA SER A 180 -4.10 15.80 15.65
C SER A 180 -3.83 17.28 15.34
N ASN A 181 -3.85 17.67 14.07
CA ASN A 181 -3.59 19.03 13.61
C ASN A 181 -4.85 19.91 13.58
N LEU A 182 -4.85 20.99 14.38
CA LEU A 182 -5.98 21.93 14.47
C LEU A 182 -6.26 22.66 13.15
N GLU A 183 -5.23 22.98 12.36
CA GLU A 183 -5.40 23.69 11.08
C GLU A 183 -6.18 22.83 10.09
N GLU A 184 -5.88 21.53 10.04
CA GLU A 184 -6.62 20.56 9.22
C GLU A 184 -8.08 20.45 9.66
N GLN A 185 -8.34 20.35 10.97
CA GLN A 185 -9.70 20.33 11.50
C GLN A 185 -10.49 21.59 11.11
N GLN A 186 -9.91 22.77 11.35
CA GLN A 186 -10.55 24.04 11.05
C GLN A 186 -10.76 24.24 9.54
N TRP A 187 -9.84 23.75 8.72
CA TRP A 187 -9.95 23.82 7.26
C TRP A 187 -11.19 23.10 6.73
N PHE A 188 -11.51 21.93 7.28
CA PHE A 188 -12.74 21.20 6.97
C PHE A 188 -13.97 21.86 7.58
N GLN A 189 -13.92 22.23 8.86
CA GLN A 189 -15.04 22.92 9.53
C GLN A 189 -15.46 24.17 8.75
N GLN A 190 -14.51 25.01 8.33
CA GLN A 190 -14.79 26.20 7.53
C GLN A 190 -15.48 25.89 6.20
N ARG A 191 -15.07 24.83 5.49
CA ARG A 191 -15.62 24.48 4.18
C ARG A 191 -17.00 23.83 4.28
N LEU A 192 -17.15 22.90 5.22
CA LEU A 192 -18.39 22.16 5.44
C LEU A 192 -19.46 23.05 6.08
N GLU A 193 -19.15 23.77 7.15
CA GLU A 193 -20.15 24.56 7.89
C GLU A 193 -20.60 25.82 7.12
N ARG A 194 -19.71 26.49 6.37
CA ARG A 194 -20.11 27.65 5.54
C ARG A 194 -21.10 27.28 4.45
N SER A 195 -20.91 26.11 3.83
CA SER A 195 -21.83 25.59 2.81
C SER A 195 -22.97 24.79 3.41
N GLN A 196 -22.93 24.49 4.71
CA GLN A 196 -23.75 23.49 5.38
C GLN A 196 -23.81 22.18 4.59
N SER A 197 -22.65 21.77 4.06
CA SER A 197 -22.47 20.63 3.15
C SER A 197 -23.47 20.61 1.98
N THR A 198 -23.89 21.78 1.51
CA THR A 198 -24.83 21.94 0.38
C THR A 198 -24.08 22.56 -0.81
N PRO A 199 -23.67 21.77 -1.82
CA PRO A 199 -22.98 22.29 -2.98
C PRO A 199 -23.93 23.14 -3.83
N ASN A 200 -23.44 24.26 -4.34
CA ASN A 200 -24.18 25.14 -5.24
C ASN A 200 -23.64 24.99 -6.67
N PHE A 201 -23.95 23.87 -7.31
CA PHE A 201 -23.54 23.61 -8.69
C PHE A 201 -24.53 24.22 -9.69
N GLY A 202 -24.01 24.93 -10.68
CA GLY A 202 -24.80 25.43 -11.80
C GLY A 202 -25.36 24.29 -12.68
N ALA A 203 -26.38 24.61 -13.48
CA ALA A 203 -27.07 23.65 -14.34
C ALA A 203 -26.11 22.83 -15.23
N ASP A 204 -25.08 23.47 -15.80
CA ASP A 204 -24.11 22.82 -16.69
C ASP A 204 -23.35 21.67 -15.99
N ILE A 205 -22.84 21.93 -14.78
CA ILE A 205 -22.13 20.90 -13.98
C ILE A 205 -23.09 19.76 -13.63
N ARG A 206 -24.34 20.08 -13.26
CA ARG A 206 -25.33 19.07 -12.90
C ARG A 206 -25.71 18.18 -14.08
N VAL A 207 -25.84 18.75 -15.28
CA VAL A 207 -26.05 18.00 -16.53
C VAL A 207 -24.82 17.16 -16.88
N GLU A 208 -23.62 17.67 -16.69
CA GLU A 208 -22.36 16.93 -16.91
C GLU A 208 -22.23 15.71 -15.98
N ILE A 209 -22.59 15.87 -14.70
CA ILE A 209 -22.67 14.75 -13.75
C ILE A 209 -23.64 13.68 -14.27
N LEU A 210 -24.83 14.07 -14.73
CA LEU A 210 -25.81 13.13 -15.28
C LEU A 210 -25.30 12.46 -16.57
N GLN A 211 -24.58 13.18 -17.41
CA GLN A 211 -23.94 12.63 -18.60
C GLN A 211 -22.91 11.56 -18.22
N ARG A 212 -22.07 11.81 -17.20
CA ARG A 212 -21.09 10.82 -16.73
C ARG A 212 -21.74 9.59 -16.12
N LEU A 213 -22.83 9.74 -15.36
CA LEU A 213 -23.62 8.62 -14.86
C LEU A 213 -24.28 7.81 -15.99
N SER A 214 -24.78 8.51 -17.03
CA SER A 214 -25.39 7.86 -18.20
C SER A 214 -24.36 7.05 -18.99
N ALA A 215 -23.12 7.52 -19.06
CA ALA A 215 -22.01 6.79 -19.66
C ALA A 215 -21.59 5.57 -18.82
N ALA A 216 -21.56 5.71 -17.49
CA ALA A 216 -21.25 4.61 -16.58
C ALA A 216 -22.27 3.46 -16.70
N GLU A 217 -23.56 3.76 -16.54
CA GLU A 217 -24.65 2.79 -16.67
C GLU A 217 -24.77 2.25 -18.11
N GLY A 218 -24.59 3.12 -19.11
CA GLY A 218 -24.72 2.77 -20.52
C GLY A 218 -23.72 1.71 -20.97
N LEU A 219 -22.46 1.79 -20.51
CA LEU A 219 -21.44 0.80 -20.83
C LEU A 219 -21.79 -0.57 -20.25
N GLU A 220 -22.19 -0.61 -18.97
CA GLU A 220 -22.53 -1.87 -18.30
C GLU A 220 -23.71 -2.57 -18.98
N ARG A 221 -24.75 -1.81 -19.32
CA ARG A 221 -25.90 -2.34 -20.07
C ARG A 221 -25.52 -2.83 -21.46
N HIS A 222 -24.65 -2.11 -22.15
CA HIS A 222 -24.18 -2.51 -23.48
C HIS A 222 -23.37 -3.82 -23.41
N LEU A 223 -22.40 -3.91 -22.48
CA LEU A 223 -21.62 -5.12 -22.25
C LEU A 223 -22.49 -6.31 -21.85
N ASP A 224 -23.48 -6.09 -20.99
CA ASP A 224 -24.40 -7.15 -20.58
C ASP A 224 -25.28 -7.66 -21.71
N SER A 225 -25.78 -6.74 -22.55
CA SER A 225 -26.61 -7.10 -23.70
C SER A 225 -25.81 -7.85 -24.77
N LYS A 226 -24.55 -7.47 -25.00
CA LYS A 226 -23.71 -8.03 -26.06
C LYS A 226 -22.99 -9.31 -25.64
N TYR A 227 -22.60 -9.41 -24.36
CA TYR A 227 -21.82 -10.53 -23.81
C TYR A 227 -22.45 -11.09 -22.52
N PRO A 228 -23.69 -11.63 -22.59
CA PRO A 228 -24.40 -12.12 -21.41
C PRO A 228 -23.62 -13.24 -20.72
N GLY A 229 -23.54 -13.18 -19.39
CA GLY A 229 -22.84 -14.19 -18.57
C GLY A 229 -21.31 -14.12 -18.62
N THR A 230 -20.72 -13.14 -19.30
CA THR A 230 -19.26 -12.96 -19.29
C THR A 230 -18.82 -12.16 -18.08
N LYS A 231 -17.80 -12.65 -17.36
CA LYS A 231 -17.19 -11.94 -16.22
C LYS A 231 -16.64 -10.58 -16.66
N ARG A 232 -17.17 -9.50 -16.09
CA ARG A 232 -16.77 -8.12 -16.33
C ARG A 232 -16.56 -7.30 -15.06
N PHE A 233 -17.13 -7.72 -13.92
CA PHE A 233 -17.05 -7.02 -12.63
C PHE A 233 -17.57 -5.59 -12.72
N GLY A 234 -18.83 -5.46 -13.17
CA GLY A 234 -19.46 -4.17 -13.46
C GLY A 234 -19.51 -3.21 -12.28
N VAL A 235 -19.59 -1.92 -12.58
CA VAL A 235 -19.74 -0.84 -11.58
C VAL A 235 -21.20 -0.61 -11.15
N GLU A 236 -22.16 -1.38 -11.68
CA GLU A 236 -23.60 -1.22 -11.41
C GLU A 236 -23.92 -1.15 -9.89
N GLY A 237 -24.54 -0.06 -9.46
CA GLY A 237 -24.79 0.31 -8.06
C GLY A 237 -23.70 1.17 -7.39
N GLY A 238 -22.59 1.44 -8.08
CA GLY A 238 -21.52 2.38 -7.70
C GLY A 238 -21.14 3.32 -8.85
N GLU A 239 -22.08 3.63 -9.74
CA GLU A 239 -21.88 4.42 -10.97
C GLU A 239 -21.24 5.80 -10.70
N SER A 240 -21.49 6.36 -9.51
CA SER A 240 -20.93 7.64 -9.05
C SER A 240 -19.40 7.66 -8.95
N LEU A 241 -18.72 6.51 -9.05
CA LEU A 241 -17.26 6.47 -9.22
C LEU A 241 -16.81 7.28 -10.45
N ILE A 242 -17.55 7.22 -11.55
CA ILE A 242 -17.14 7.88 -12.81
C ILE A 242 -17.20 9.41 -12.71
N PRO A 243 -18.30 10.05 -12.27
CA PRO A 243 -18.27 11.49 -12.02
C PRO A 243 -17.30 11.89 -10.90
N MET A 244 -17.06 11.05 -9.89
CA MET A 244 -16.02 11.29 -8.88
C MET A 244 -14.63 11.41 -9.52
N MET A 245 -14.24 10.42 -10.33
CA MET A 245 -12.94 10.40 -11.01
C MET A 245 -12.78 11.58 -11.99
N ASP A 246 -13.83 11.92 -12.75
CA ASP A 246 -13.80 13.10 -13.65
C ASP A 246 -13.56 14.40 -12.86
N ALA A 247 -14.25 14.57 -11.72
CA ALA A 247 -14.06 15.72 -10.84
C ALA A 247 -12.65 15.77 -10.22
N LEU A 248 -12.13 14.64 -9.74
CA LEU A 248 -10.76 14.54 -9.19
C LEU A 248 -9.71 14.96 -10.22
N ILE A 249 -9.80 14.43 -11.44
CA ILE A 249 -8.84 14.71 -12.51
C ILE A 249 -8.88 16.19 -12.91
N ARG A 250 -10.08 16.74 -13.12
CA ARG A 250 -10.23 18.14 -13.55
C ARG A 250 -9.81 19.12 -12.47
N ARG A 251 -10.17 18.85 -11.20
CA ARG A 251 -9.75 19.67 -10.06
C ARG A 251 -8.24 19.62 -9.89
N SER A 252 -7.63 18.45 -10.00
CA SER A 252 -6.17 18.29 -9.94
C SER A 252 -5.47 19.06 -11.07
N GLY A 253 -6.07 19.08 -12.26
CA GLY A 253 -5.65 19.91 -13.38
C GLY A 253 -5.50 21.40 -13.02
N THR A 254 -6.41 21.94 -12.20
CA THR A 254 -6.35 23.36 -11.77
C THR A 254 -5.17 23.68 -10.86
N TYR A 255 -4.58 22.67 -10.20
CA TYR A 255 -3.34 22.79 -9.44
C TYR A 255 -2.07 22.59 -10.29
N GLY A 256 -2.22 22.39 -11.60
CA GLY A 256 -1.09 22.23 -12.52
C GLY A 256 -0.47 20.83 -12.52
N VAL A 257 -1.21 19.81 -12.04
CA VAL A 257 -0.78 18.41 -12.12
C VAL A 257 -0.39 18.05 -13.56
N LYS A 258 0.63 17.22 -13.71
CA LYS A 258 1.10 16.73 -15.01
C LYS A 258 0.78 15.26 -15.21
N GLU A 259 0.77 14.48 -14.14
CA GLU A 259 0.53 13.05 -14.22
C GLU A 259 -0.37 12.57 -13.08
N ILE A 260 -1.29 11.67 -13.38
CA ILE A 260 -2.10 10.97 -12.39
C ILE A 260 -1.92 9.48 -12.60
N VAL A 261 -1.47 8.77 -11.56
CA VAL A 261 -1.29 7.32 -11.59
C VAL A 261 -2.38 6.68 -10.74
N ILE A 262 -3.10 5.73 -11.33
CA ILE A 262 -4.27 5.10 -10.74
C ILE A 262 -3.95 3.63 -10.44
N GLY A 263 -4.19 3.22 -9.19
CA GLY A 263 -4.26 1.82 -8.78
C GLY A 263 -5.71 1.44 -8.54
N MET A 264 -6.14 0.29 -9.03
CA MET A 264 -7.50 -0.20 -8.73
C MET A 264 -7.62 -1.72 -8.79
N ALA A 265 -8.59 -2.24 -8.03
CA ALA A 265 -9.05 -3.62 -8.12
C ALA A 265 -9.86 -3.90 -9.41
N HIS A 266 -10.53 -5.06 -9.47
CA HIS A 266 -11.32 -5.48 -10.64
C HIS A 266 -12.61 -4.67 -10.83
N ARG A 267 -13.25 -4.20 -9.75
CA ARG A 267 -14.60 -3.65 -9.78
C ARG A 267 -14.65 -2.30 -10.49
N GLY A 268 -15.48 -2.20 -11.53
CA GLY A 268 -15.61 -0.99 -12.34
C GLY A 268 -14.38 -0.65 -13.19
N ARG A 269 -13.43 -1.58 -13.33
CA ARG A 269 -12.19 -1.34 -14.08
C ARG A 269 -12.42 -1.08 -15.55
N LEU A 270 -13.25 -1.88 -16.21
CA LEU A 270 -13.58 -1.68 -17.62
C LEU A 270 -14.28 -0.34 -17.85
N ASN A 271 -15.12 0.06 -16.89
CA ASN A 271 -15.76 1.37 -16.89
C ASN A 271 -14.73 2.50 -16.80
N THR A 272 -13.79 2.39 -15.86
CA THR A 272 -12.70 3.37 -15.70
C THR A 272 -11.81 3.43 -16.95
N LEU A 273 -11.43 2.28 -17.51
CA LEU A 273 -10.65 2.20 -18.76
C LEU A 273 -11.30 2.95 -19.92
N VAL A 274 -12.60 2.73 -20.15
CA VAL A 274 -13.33 3.30 -21.30
C VAL A 274 -13.73 4.75 -21.04
N ASN A 275 -14.32 5.03 -19.87
CA ASN A 275 -14.95 6.32 -19.58
C ASN A 275 -14.02 7.37 -18.98
N ILE A 276 -12.88 6.97 -18.39
CA ILE A 276 -11.90 7.88 -17.81
C ILE A 276 -10.62 7.89 -18.65
N LEU A 277 -10.01 6.73 -18.91
CA LEU A 277 -8.76 6.67 -19.67
C LEU A 277 -8.95 6.69 -21.19
N GLY A 278 -10.16 6.44 -21.71
CA GLY A 278 -10.42 6.48 -23.15
C GLY A 278 -9.84 5.31 -23.92
N LYS A 279 -9.74 4.11 -23.30
CA LYS A 279 -9.51 2.88 -24.06
C LYS A 279 -10.61 2.72 -25.11
N ASN A 280 -10.22 2.45 -26.36
CA ASN A 280 -11.17 2.29 -27.45
C ASN A 280 -12.15 1.13 -27.14
N PRO A 281 -13.47 1.36 -27.20
CA PRO A 281 -14.45 0.29 -26.96
C PRO A 281 -14.31 -0.91 -27.90
N ALA A 282 -13.90 -0.70 -29.16
CA ALA A 282 -13.70 -1.76 -30.13
C ALA A 282 -12.58 -2.72 -29.69
N ASP A 283 -11.44 -2.20 -29.24
CA ASP A 283 -10.33 -3.01 -28.71
C ASP A 283 -10.77 -3.83 -27.50
N LEU A 284 -11.59 -3.23 -26.62
CA LEU A 284 -12.17 -3.95 -25.49
C LEU A 284 -13.09 -5.08 -25.98
N PHE A 285 -13.94 -4.83 -26.98
CA PHE A 285 -14.85 -5.84 -27.52
C PHE A 285 -14.11 -7.02 -28.18
N GLU A 286 -12.98 -6.77 -28.85
CA GLU A 286 -12.13 -7.85 -29.37
C GLU A 286 -11.55 -8.76 -28.27
N GLU A 287 -11.20 -8.18 -27.11
CA GLU A 287 -10.78 -8.94 -25.93
C GLU A 287 -11.93 -9.79 -25.33
N PHE A 288 -13.19 -9.34 -25.46
CA PHE A 288 -14.36 -10.15 -25.10
C PHE A 288 -14.62 -11.30 -26.08
N GLU A 289 -14.32 -11.10 -27.37
CA GLU A 289 -14.50 -12.10 -28.41
C GLU A 289 -13.35 -13.13 -28.48
N GLY A 290 -12.29 -12.95 -27.69
CA GLY A 290 -11.14 -13.86 -27.64
C GLY A 290 -10.28 -13.85 -28.91
N LYS A 291 -10.37 -12.78 -29.71
CA LYS A 291 -9.69 -12.67 -31.01
C LYS A 291 -8.25 -12.17 -30.94
N LYS A 292 -7.80 -11.73 -29.75
CA LYS A 292 -6.46 -11.17 -29.55
C LYS A 292 -5.41 -12.29 -29.47
N THR A 293 -4.52 -12.37 -30.46
CA THR A 293 -3.35 -13.26 -30.44
C THR A 293 -2.16 -12.52 -29.83
N LEU A 294 -1.53 -13.14 -28.83
CA LEU A 294 -0.32 -12.64 -28.18
C LEU A 294 0.77 -13.71 -28.28
N ASP A 295 2.02 -13.28 -28.43
CA ASP A 295 3.20 -14.16 -28.42
C ASP A 295 3.66 -14.51 -26.97
N THR A 296 2.88 -14.12 -25.97
CA THR A 296 3.12 -14.35 -24.53
C THR A 296 1.89 -14.97 -23.86
N SER A 297 2.00 -15.33 -22.58
CA SER A 297 0.86 -15.87 -21.80
C SER A 297 -0.33 -14.91 -21.71
N GLY A 298 -0.05 -13.59 -21.71
CA GLY A 298 -1.06 -12.55 -21.53
C GLY A 298 -1.72 -12.60 -20.14
N ASP A 299 -2.80 -11.84 -19.98
CA ASP A 299 -3.60 -11.80 -18.75
C ASP A 299 -5.06 -11.43 -19.06
N VAL A 300 -5.96 -11.68 -18.12
CA VAL A 300 -7.38 -11.36 -18.26
C VAL A 300 -7.61 -9.85 -18.44
N LYS A 301 -8.62 -9.50 -19.25
CA LYS A 301 -8.96 -8.11 -19.65
C LYS A 301 -9.05 -7.10 -18.49
N TYR A 302 -9.47 -7.53 -17.30
CA TYR A 302 -9.63 -6.69 -16.11
C TYR A 302 -8.35 -6.62 -15.24
N HIS A 303 -7.19 -7.06 -15.73
CA HIS A 303 -5.86 -6.81 -15.14
C HIS A 303 -5.02 -5.83 -15.98
N GLN A 304 -5.44 -5.56 -17.21
CA GLN A 304 -4.71 -4.73 -18.16
C GLN A 304 -4.65 -3.28 -17.67
N GLY A 305 -3.44 -2.71 -17.62
CA GLY A 305 -3.20 -1.29 -17.45
C GLY A 305 -3.44 -0.53 -18.75
N PHE A 306 -3.40 0.79 -18.67
CA PHE A 306 -3.56 1.66 -19.84
C PHE A 306 -2.96 3.03 -19.57
N SER A 307 -2.63 3.78 -20.62
CA SER A 307 -2.16 5.15 -20.47
C SER A 307 -2.69 6.03 -21.59
N SER A 308 -3.03 7.26 -21.26
CA SER A 308 -3.58 8.24 -22.18
C SER A 308 -3.37 9.65 -21.65
N ASN A 309 -3.59 10.65 -22.49
CA ASN A 309 -3.57 12.05 -22.05
C ASN A 309 -4.97 12.65 -22.18
N VAL A 310 -5.34 13.48 -21.21
CA VAL A 310 -6.63 14.18 -21.18
C VAL A 310 -6.42 15.67 -20.98
N MET A 311 -7.31 16.47 -21.56
CA MET A 311 -7.36 17.92 -21.33
C MET A 311 -8.14 18.24 -20.06
N THR A 312 -7.50 19.00 -19.18
CA THR A 312 -8.12 19.59 -17.99
C THR A 312 -8.15 21.11 -18.11
N PRO A 313 -8.89 21.83 -17.23
CA PRO A 313 -8.87 23.29 -17.22
C PRO A 313 -7.47 23.91 -17.05
N GLY A 314 -6.52 23.18 -16.44
CA GLY A 314 -5.12 23.62 -16.29
C GLY A 314 -4.15 23.09 -17.34
N GLY A 315 -4.65 22.43 -18.39
CA GLY A 315 -3.86 21.89 -19.49
C GLY A 315 -3.87 20.36 -19.58
N GLU A 316 -2.97 19.83 -20.40
CA GLU A 316 -2.83 18.39 -20.65
C GLU A 316 -2.28 17.65 -19.41
N VAL A 317 -2.92 16.53 -19.08
CA VAL A 317 -2.54 15.64 -17.97
C VAL A 317 -2.40 14.21 -18.51
N HIS A 318 -1.30 13.56 -18.17
CA HIS A 318 -1.08 12.14 -18.48
C HIS A 318 -1.71 11.25 -17.41
N LEU A 319 -2.57 10.33 -17.81
CA LEU A 319 -3.18 9.32 -16.97
C LEU A 319 -2.51 7.97 -17.20
N ALA A 320 -2.20 7.26 -16.12
CA ALA A 320 -1.69 5.90 -16.18
C ALA A 320 -2.44 5.02 -15.18
N LEU A 321 -3.14 4.00 -15.69
CA LEU A 321 -3.71 2.93 -14.87
C LEU A 321 -2.70 1.79 -14.76
N ALA A 322 -2.30 1.45 -13.54
CA ALA A 322 -1.35 0.38 -13.28
C ALA A 322 -1.95 -1.00 -13.61
N PHE A 323 -1.09 -1.91 -14.09
CA PHE A 323 -1.41 -3.33 -14.16
C PHE A 323 -1.48 -3.92 -12.75
N ASN A 324 -2.34 -4.92 -12.55
CA ASN A 324 -2.45 -5.60 -11.25
C ASN A 324 -2.84 -7.08 -11.43
N PRO A 325 -2.40 -7.97 -10.53
CA PRO A 325 -2.93 -9.32 -10.44
C PRO A 325 -4.29 -9.34 -9.72
N SER A 326 -4.86 -10.54 -9.59
CA SER A 326 -6.08 -10.77 -8.79
C SER A 326 -5.91 -10.52 -7.29
N HIS A 327 -4.66 -10.55 -6.78
CA HIS A 327 -4.37 -10.29 -5.38
C HIS A 327 -4.69 -8.82 -5.11
N LEU A 328 -5.69 -8.57 -4.24
CA LEU A 328 -6.19 -7.23 -3.98
C LEU A 328 -5.18 -6.43 -3.16
N GLU A 329 -5.27 -5.10 -3.24
CA GLU A 329 -4.49 -4.12 -2.47
C GLU A 329 -2.98 -4.05 -2.77
N ILE A 330 -2.33 -5.14 -3.19
CA ILE A 330 -0.88 -5.17 -3.48
C ILE A 330 -0.43 -4.21 -4.59
N CYS A 331 -1.36 -3.73 -5.43
CA CYS A 331 -1.07 -2.73 -6.46
C CYS A 331 -0.88 -1.31 -5.89
N ALA A 332 -1.44 -1.00 -4.71
CA ALA A 332 -1.32 0.33 -4.11
C ALA A 332 0.15 0.75 -3.89
N PRO A 333 1.03 -0.05 -3.24
CA PRO A 333 2.44 0.33 -3.12
C PRO A 333 3.18 0.37 -4.46
N VAL A 334 2.79 -0.45 -5.45
CA VAL A 334 3.34 -0.37 -6.82
C VAL A 334 3.03 0.98 -7.47
N VAL A 335 1.84 1.53 -7.25
CA VAL A 335 1.45 2.85 -7.73
C VAL A 335 2.26 3.94 -7.04
N GLU A 336 2.42 3.87 -5.71
CA GLU A 336 3.25 4.83 -4.96
C GLU A 336 4.70 4.84 -5.48
N GLY A 337 5.28 3.66 -5.75
CA GLY A 337 6.60 3.54 -6.36
C GLY A 337 6.70 4.18 -7.74
N SER A 338 5.68 3.97 -8.59
CA SER A 338 5.63 4.59 -9.92
C SER A 338 5.49 6.11 -9.84
N VAL A 339 4.67 6.61 -8.90
CA VAL A 339 4.52 8.04 -8.65
C VAL A 339 5.82 8.65 -8.18
N ARG A 340 6.50 8.04 -7.21
CA ARG A 340 7.77 8.56 -6.71
C ARG A 340 8.84 8.60 -7.80
N ALA A 341 8.92 7.59 -8.67
CA ALA A 341 9.84 7.63 -9.82
C ALA A 341 9.52 8.78 -10.79
N ARG A 342 8.23 9.07 -11.03
CA ARG A 342 7.80 10.21 -11.87
C ARG A 342 8.09 11.56 -11.20
N GLN A 343 7.95 11.64 -9.87
CA GLN A 343 8.31 12.83 -9.10
C GLN A 343 9.81 13.11 -9.17
N ASP A 344 10.64 12.10 -8.94
CA ASP A 344 12.10 12.22 -9.03
C ASP A 344 12.52 12.67 -10.45
N ARG A 345 11.93 12.09 -11.50
CA ARG A 345 12.15 12.51 -12.90
C ARG A 345 11.81 13.98 -13.16
N ARG A 346 10.79 14.51 -12.48
CA ARG A 346 10.29 15.89 -12.66
C ARG A 346 10.88 16.91 -11.68
N GLY A 347 11.74 16.47 -10.76
CA GLY A 347 12.19 17.30 -9.65
C GLY A 347 11.04 17.77 -8.75
N ASP A 348 10.01 16.94 -8.58
CA ASP A 348 8.80 17.24 -7.82
C ASP A 348 8.92 16.76 -6.36
N GLN A 349 9.70 17.49 -5.56
CA GLN A 349 9.98 17.11 -4.18
C GLN A 349 8.77 17.22 -3.23
N THR A 350 7.79 18.04 -3.59
CA THR A 350 6.59 18.32 -2.77
C THR A 350 5.37 17.50 -3.20
N GLY A 351 5.46 16.79 -4.33
CA GLY A 351 4.39 15.96 -4.88
C GLY A 351 3.28 16.74 -5.59
N GLU A 352 3.56 17.92 -6.13
CA GLU A 352 2.57 18.81 -6.76
C GLU A 352 2.24 18.46 -8.22
N LYS A 353 3.15 17.79 -8.92
CA LYS A 353 3.04 17.53 -10.35
C LYS A 353 2.56 16.11 -10.65
N VAL A 354 2.68 15.19 -9.69
CA VAL A 354 2.26 13.79 -9.85
C VAL A 354 1.35 13.39 -8.69
N LEU A 355 0.13 12.94 -9.03
CA LEU A 355 -0.89 12.55 -8.07
C LEU A 355 -1.14 11.03 -8.11
N PRO A 356 -0.97 10.31 -6.98
CA PRO A 356 -1.50 8.96 -6.81
C PRO A 356 -3.00 8.97 -6.49
N ILE A 357 -3.75 8.06 -7.13
CA ILE A 357 -5.13 7.72 -6.77
C ILE A 357 -5.23 6.20 -6.62
N ASN A 358 -5.64 5.71 -5.44
CA ASN A 358 -5.83 4.28 -5.20
C ASN A 358 -7.31 3.97 -4.94
N ILE A 359 -7.84 2.97 -5.65
CA ILE A 359 -9.24 2.55 -5.58
C ILE A 359 -9.33 1.13 -5.01
N HIS A 360 -10.02 1.01 -3.89
CA HIS A 360 -10.05 -0.17 -3.04
C HIS A 360 -11.45 -0.81 -2.97
N GLY A 361 -11.54 -2.08 -2.58
CA GLY A 361 -12.79 -2.69 -2.13
C GLY A 361 -12.93 -2.60 -0.62
N ASP A 362 -14.14 -2.48 -0.07
CA ASP A 362 -14.38 -2.34 1.37
C ASP A 362 -13.78 -3.47 2.21
N ALA A 363 -14.08 -4.72 1.87
CA ALA A 363 -13.57 -5.87 2.62
C ALA A 363 -12.04 -6.02 2.50
N ALA A 364 -11.48 -5.67 1.34
CA ALA A 364 -10.05 -5.79 1.10
C ALA A 364 -9.26 -4.67 1.79
N PHE A 365 -9.76 -3.42 1.75
CA PHE A 365 -9.15 -2.27 2.43
C PHE A 365 -9.04 -2.49 3.94
N ALA A 366 -10.05 -3.13 4.55
CA ALA A 366 -10.04 -3.46 5.97
C ALA A 366 -9.22 -4.72 6.32
N GLY A 367 -9.04 -5.63 5.37
CA GLY A 367 -8.56 -7.00 5.65
C GLY A 367 -7.15 -7.33 5.14
N GLN A 368 -6.56 -6.55 4.24
CA GLN A 368 -5.22 -6.81 3.70
C GLN A 368 -4.15 -5.96 4.39
N GLY A 369 -3.15 -6.60 4.98
CA GLY A 369 -2.07 -5.94 5.73
C GLY A 369 -1.26 -4.93 4.91
N VAL A 370 -1.09 -5.18 3.61
CA VAL A 370 -0.37 -4.26 2.71
C VAL A 370 -0.98 -2.85 2.64
N VAL A 371 -2.28 -2.68 2.95
CA VAL A 371 -2.91 -1.35 3.06
C VAL A 371 -2.30 -0.57 4.21
N GLN A 372 -2.16 -1.21 5.38
CA GLN A 372 -1.54 -0.62 6.56
C GLN A 372 -0.08 -0.26 6.28
N GLU A 373 0.69 -1.18 5.66
CA GLU A 373 2.09 -0.92 5.31
C GLU A 373 2.23 0.27 4.35
N THR A 374 1.37 0.35 3.33
CA THR A 374 1.39 1.46 2.34
C THR A 374 1.00 2.79 2.97
N LEU A 375 -0.03 2.83 3.82
CA LEU A 375 -0.42 4.03 4.55
C LEU A 375 0.71 4.51 5.48
N GLN A 376 1.42 3.59 6.14
CA GLN A 376 2.57 3.92 6.99
C GLN A 376 3.72 4.58 6.20
N MET A 377 3.88 4.23 4.92
CA MET A 377 4.90 4.80 4.03
C MET A 377 4.61 6.25 3.63
N SER A 378 3.34 6.68 3.65
CA SER A 378 2.85 7.95 3.08
C SER A 378 3.65 9.19 3.45
N GLN A 379 4.18 9.27 4.69
CA GLN A 379 4.94 10.41 5.21
C GLN A 379 6.45 10.16 5.39
N THR A 380 6.93 8.98 5.00
CA THR A 380 8.36 8.62 5.18
C THR A 380 9.22 9.11 4.01
N ARG A 381 10.37 9.73 4.28
CA ARG A 381 11.17 10.46 3.26
C ARG A 381 11.53 9.66 1.98
N GLY A 382 11.72 8.34 2.11
CA GLY A 382 12.11 7.46 1.00
C GLY A 382 10.95 7.10 0.08
N PHE A 383 9.72 7.24 0.57
CA PHE A 383 8.49 6.73 -0.06
C PHE A 383 7.40 7.79 -0.22
N TYR A 384 7.54 8.95 0.42
CA TYR A 384 6.62 10.09 0.35
C TYR A 384 6.30 10.50 -1.09
N THR A 385 5.01 10.67 -1.37
CA THR A 385 4.43 11.05 -2.66
C THR A 385 3.57 12.32 -2.61
N GLY A 386 3.59 13.05 -1.49
CA GLY A 386 2.76 14.27 -1.32
C GLY A 386 1.30 13.99 -0.99
N GLY A 387 1.01 12.80 -0.45
CA GLY A 387 -0.32 12.36 -0.09
C GLY A 387 -1.08 11.70 -1.24
N THR A 388 -1.83 10.64 -0.90
CA THR A 388 -2.66 9.86 -1.84
C THR A 388 -4.14 10.10 -1.64
N VAL A 389 -4.89 10.20 -2.76
CA VAL A 389 -6.36 10.18 -2.70
C VAL A 389 -6.82 8.73 -2.80
N HIS A 390 -7.36 8.21 -1.69
CA HIS A 390 -7.91 6.85 -1.62
C HIS A 390 -9.42 6.89 -1.81
N ILE A 391 -9.94 5.98 -2.65
CA ILE A 391 -11.38 5.79 -2.86
C ILE A 391 -11.71 4.35 -2.48
N VAL A 392 -12.58 4.15 -1.49
CA VAL A 392 -13.09 2.82 -1.16
C VAL A 392 -14.47 2.66 -1.81
N LEU A 393 -14.57 1.73 -2.76
CA LEU A 393 -15.83 1.33 -3.41
C LEU A 393 -16.64 0.42 -2.50
N ASN A 394 -17.21 1.00 -1.44
CA ASN A 394 -17.89 0.29 -0.38
C ASN A 394 -19.30 -0.14 -0.79
N ASN A 395 -19.41 -1.30 -1.44
CA ASN A 395 -20.71 -1.91 -1.76
C ASN A 395 -21.33 -2.69 -0.61
N GLN A 396 -20.72 -2.64 0.57
CA GLN A 396 -21.19 -3.31 1.79
C GLN A 396 -21.15 -4.85 1.68
N VAL A 397 -20.39 -5.42 0.73
CA VAL A 397 -20.27 -6.87 0.55
C VAL A 397 -18.95 -7.31 -0.11
N GLY A 398 -18.13 -8.04 0.64
CA GLY A 398 -16.95 -8.76 0.15
C GLY A 398 -17.30 -10.15 -0.34
N PHE A 399 -17.45 -10.34 -1.67
CA PHE A 399 -17.93 -11.60 -2.27
C PHE A 399 -19.30 -12.03 -1.69
N THR A 400 -19.32 -12.89 -0.66
CA THR A 400 -20.49 -13.40 0.07
C THR A 400 -20.55 -12.93 1.52
N THR A 401 -19.59 -12.11 1.97
CA THR A 401 -19.47 -11.65 3.35
C THR A 401 -19.96 -10.20 3.44
N SER A 402 -21.09 -9.97 4.13
CA SER A 402 -21.72 -8.64 4.29
C SER A 402 -21.95 -8.24 5.75
N LYS A 403 -21.98 -9.21 6.66
CA LYS A 403 -22.07 -8.90 8.09
C LYS A 403 -20.80 -8.22 8.54
N ARG A 404 -20.95 -7.08 9.22
CA ARG A 404 -19.82 -6.30 9.74
C ARG A 404 -18.89 -7.16 10.60
N GLU A 405 -19.47 -7.94 11.52
CA GLU A 405 -18.75 -8.82 12.46
C GLU A 405 -17.86 -9.87 11.77
N ASP A 406 -18.21 -10.29 10.55
CA ASP A 406 -17.40 -11.24 9.77
C ASP A 406 -16.35 -10.51 8.91
N ALA A 407 -16.65 -9.29 8.44
CA ALA A 407 -15.82 -8.57 7.49
C ALA A 407 -14.73 -7.71 8.16
N ARG A 408 -14.98 -7.19 9.37
CA ARG A 408 -14.08 -6.26 10.08
C ARG A 408 -14.43 -6.12 11.57
N SER A 409 -13.49 -5.59 12.35
CA SER A 409 -13.64 -5.37 13.80
C SER A 409 -14.02 -3.93 14.20
N THR A 410 -14.30 -3.06 13.23
CA THR A 410 -14.57 -1.63 13.44
C THR A 410 -15.87 -1.21 12.73
N GLU A 411 -16.32 0.03 12.95
CA GLU A 411 -17.55 0.56 12.34
C GLU A 411 -17.42 0.64 10.82
N TYR A 412 -16.36 1.31 10.35
CA TYR A 412 -16.14 1.61 8.94
C TYR A 412 -14.99 0.77 8.38
N CYS A 413 -15.10 0.40 7.10
CA CYS A 413 -14.01 -0.31 6.43
C CYS A 413 -12.74 0.56 6.30
N THR A 414 -12.88 1.88 6.42
CA THR A 414 -11.81 2.87 6.30
C THR A 414 -11.09 3.20 7.59
N ASP A 415 -11.44 2.58 8.72
CA ASP A 415 -10.87 2.91 10.04
C ASP A 415 -9.34 2.70 10.10
N VAL A 416 -8.77 1.85 9.24
CA VAL A 416 -7.30 1.68 9.12
C VAL A 416 -6.59 3.00 8.80
N ALA A 417 -7.24 3.92 8.06
CA ALA A 417 -6.66 5.21 7.68
C ALA A 417 -6.38 6.15 8.86
N LYS A 418 -7.06 5.92 10.01
CA LYS A 418 -6.84 6.71 11.23
C LYS A 418 -5.45 6.53 11.81
N MET A 419 -4.73 5.46 11.45
CA MET A 419 -3.37 5.20 11.92
C MET A 419 -2.37 6.31 11.56
N ILE A 420 -2.63 7.05 10.46
CA ILE A 420 -1.78 8.14 9.97
C ILE A 420 -2.46 9.51 10.09
N ASP A 421 -3.50 9.63 10.91
CA ASP A 421 -4.33 10.84 11.00
C ASP A 421 -4.81 11.31 9.61
N ALA A 422 -5.28 10.39 8.76
CA ALA A 422 -5.92 10.75 7.50
C ALA A 422 -7.41 11.07 7.73
N PRO A 423 -7.96 12.16 7.15
CA PRO A 423 -9.39 12.43 7.18
C PRO A 423 -10.16 11.41 6.33
N VAL A 424 -11.39 11.13 6.74
CA VAL A 424 -12.29 10.23 6.00
C VAL A 424 -13.59 10.94 5.68
N LEU A 425 -13.97 10.92 4.40
CA LEU A 425 -15.23 11.46 3.88
C LEU A 425 -16.12 10.30 3.44
N HIS A 426 -17.14 9.98 4.23
CA HIS A 426 -18.14 8.97 3.89
C HIS A 426 -19.25 9.62 3.09
N VAL A 427 -19.53 9.11 1.89
CA VAL A 427 -20.48 9.73 0.98
C VAL A 427 -21.44 8.71 0.38
N ASN A 428 -22.73 9.07 0.37
CA ASN A 428 -23.78 8.25 -0.22
C ASN A 428 -23.64 8.24 -1.75
N GLY A 429 -23.44 7.04 -2.32
CA GLY A 429 -23.24 6.85 -3.75
C GLY A 429 -24.43 7.23 -4.62
N ASP A 430 -25.64 7.34 -4.08
CA ASP A 430 -26.81 7.81 -4.82
C ASP A 430 -26.99 9.34 -4.84
N ASP A 431 -26.15 10.09 -4.14
CA ASP A 431 -26.09 11.56 -4.23
C ASP A 431 -24.82 12.00 -4.97
N PRO A 432 -24.84 12.03 -6.32
CA PRO A 432 -23.66 12.30 -7.11
C PRO A 432 -23.15 13.74 -6.96
N GLU A 433 -23.98 14.69 -6.52
CA GLU A 433 -23.53 16.06 -6.21
C GLU A 433 -22.64 16.06 -4.95
N MET A 434 -23.02 15.30 -3.91
CA MET A 434 -22.19 15.13 -2.72
C MET A 434 -20.91 14.36 -3.00
N VAL A 435 -20.98 13.35 -3.87
CA VAL A 435 -19.80 12.61 -4.34
C VAL A 435 -18.80 13.54 -5.01
N VAL A 436 -19.27 14.44 -5.88
CA VAL A 436 -18.41 15.46 -6.51
C VAL A 436 -17.86 16.43 -5.47
N LEU A 437 -18.68 16.88 -4.50
CA LEU A 437 -18.19 17.74 -3.41
C LEU A 437 -17.05 17.05 -2.61
N ALA A 438 -17.21 15.77 -2.26
CA ALA A 438 -16.19 15.00 -1.56
C ALA A 438 -14.88 14.88 -2.37
N ALA A 439 -14.99 14.65 -3.68
CA ALA A 439 -13.83 14.65 -4.59
C ALA A 439 -13.10 15.99 -4.60
N LEU A 440 -13.83 17.10 -4.71
CA LEU A 440 -13.23 18.44 -4.70
C LEU A 440 -12.50 18.72 -3.38
N LEU A 441 -13.13 18.40 -2.25
CA LEU A 441 -12.53 18.55 -0.92
C LEU A 441 -11.28 17.68 -0.76
N ALA A 442 -11.30 16.45 -1.27
CA ALA A 442 -10.15 15.55 -1.16
C ALA A 442 -8.94 16.05 -1.93
N VAL A 443 -9.12 16.54 -3.17
CA VAL A 443 -8.02 17.13 -3.93
C VAL A 443 -7.50 18.38 -3.23
N ASP A 444 -8.40 19.26 -2.78
CA ASP A 444 -8.00 20.49 -2.11
C ASP A 444 -7.22 20.22 -0.81
N TYR A 445 -7.67 19.25 0.00
CA TYR A 445 -6.97 18.84 1.22
C TYR A 445 -5.58 18.27 0.90
N ARG A 446 -5.50 17.35 -0.08
CA ARG A 446 -4.23 16.74 -0.47
C ARG A 446 -3.24 17.79 -0.97
N TYR A 447 -3.68 18.78 -1.76
CA TYR A 447 -2.78 19.84 -2.24
C TYR A 447 -2.40 20.85 -1.16
N GLU A 448 -3.28 21.13 -0.20
CA GLU A 448 -3.01 22.01 0.94
C GLU A 448 -2.00 21.38 1.91
N PHE A 449 -2.27 20.15 2.36
CA PHE A 449 -1.56 19.53 3.48
C PHE A 449 -0.56 18.44 3.07
N LYS A 450 -0.57 18.02 1.80
CA LYS A 450 0.27 16.93 1.27
C LYS A 450 0.18 15.61 2.05
N LYS A 451 -1.04 15.30 2.51
CA LYS A 451 -1.38 14.11 3.28
C LYS A 451 -2.44 13.28 2.56
N ASP A 452 -2.47 12.00 2.90
CA ASP A 452 -3.47 11.06 2.41
C ASP A 452 -4.87 11.47 2.88
N ILE A 453 -5.87 11.20 2.03
CA ILE A 453 -7.29 11.37 2.36
C ILE A 453 -8.08 10.21 1.78
N VAL A 454 -9.08 9.76 2.53
CA VAL A 454 -9.94 8.64 2.13
C VAL A 454 -11.36 9.10 1.86
N ILE A 455 -11.90 8.70 0.71
CA ILE A 455 -13.32 8.81 0.38
C ILE A 455 -13.94 7.41 0.49
N ASP A 456 -14.87 7.23 1.42
CA ASP A 456 -15.69 6.02 1.53
C ASP A 456 -16.96 6.21 0.69
N LEU A 457 -16.94 5.68 -0.55
CA LEU A 457 -18.07 5.72 -1.47
C LEU A 457 -19.05 4.60 -1.13
N VAL A 458 -19.98 4.89 -0.21
CA VAL A 458 -20.98 3.93 0.26
C VAL A 458 -22.03 3.71 -0.82
N CYS A 459 -22.02 2.51 -1.40
CA CYS A 459 -22.77 2.14 -2.58
C CYS A 459 -23.37 0.73 -2.40
N TYR A 460 -23.81 0.09 -3.49
CA TYR A 460 -24.25 -1.30 -3.48
C TYR A 460 -23.74 -2.04 -4.72
N ARG A 461 -23.88 -3.37 -4.76
CA ARG A 461 -23.52 -4.20 -5.92
C ARG A 461 -24.79 -4.75 -6.56
N ARG A 462 -25.18 -4.21 -7.73
CA ARG A 462 -26.44 -4.57 -8.41
C ARG A 462 -26.57 -6.07 -8.72
N ARG A 463 -25.46 -6.72 -9.09
CA ARG A 463 -25.37 -8.14 -9.45
C ARG A 463 -24.60 -8.95 -8.40
N GLY A 464 -24.43 -10.25 -8.63
CA GLY A 464 -23.52 -11.10 -7.85
C GLY A 464 -22.07 -10.62 -7.92
N HIS A 465 -21.16 -11.35 -7.27
CA HIS A 465 -19.73 -10.96 -7.28
C HIS A 465 -19.17 -10.95 -8.71
N ASN A 466 -19.67 -11.88 -9.53
CA ASN A 466 -19.56 -11.84 -10.97
C ASN A 466 -20.96 -11.98 -11.57
N GLU A 467 -21.06 -11.77 -12.88
CA GLU A 467 -22.33 -11.70 -13.60
C GLU A 467 -23.11 -13.02 -13.64
N THR A 468 -22.48 -14.15 -13.30
CA THR A 468 -23.09 -15.49 -13.26
C THR A 468 -23.43 -15.97 -11.85
N ASP A 469 -23.04 -15.21 -10.83
CA ASP A 469 -23.24 -15.54 -9.42
C ASP A 469 -24.63 -15.08 -8.94
N ASP A 470 -25.35 -15.94 -8.21
CA ASP A 470 -26.61 -15.57 -7.57
C ASP A 470 -26.37 -15.24 -6.08
N PRO A 471 -26.35 -13.94 -5.73
CA PRO A 471 -26.02 -13.52 -4.38
C PRO A 471 -27.18 -13.67 -3.40
N SER A 472 -28.39 -13.98 -3.87
CA SER A 472 -29.56 -14.15 -3.00
C SER A 472 -29.44 -15.37 -2.08
N GLY A 473 -28.57 -16.33 -2.40
CA GLY A 473 -28.27 -17.48 -1.55
C GLY A 473 -27.61 -17.11 -0.21
N THR A 474 -26.92 -15.97 -0.12
CA THR A 474 -26.25 -15.52 1.12
C THR A 474 -26.68 -14.12 1.59
N GLN A 475 -27.18 -13.27 0.69
CA GLN A 475 -27.66 -11.91 0.98
C GLN A 475 -29.13 -11.66 0.54
N PRO A 476 -30.11 -12.47 0.97
CA PRO A 476 -31.47 -12.39 0.43
C PRO A 476 -32.16 -11.03 0.67
N LEU A 477 -32.04 -10.44 1.87
CA LEU A 477 -32.68 -9.16 2.20
C LEU A 477 -32.04 -7.99 1.46
N MET A 478 -30.72 -7.96 1.37
CA MET A 478 -29.98 -6.94 0.62
C MET A 478 -30.38 -6.93 -0.85
N TYR A 479 -30.43 -8.11 -1.49
CA TYR A 479 -30.80 -8.20 -2.90
C TYR A 479 -32.29 -8.02 -3.17
N GLN A 480 -33.17 -8.24 -2.18
CA GLN A 480 -34.57 -7.82 -2.27
C GLN A 480 -34.71 -6.29 -2.28
N ALA A 481 -33.93 -5.57 -1.46
CA ALA A 481 -33.88 -4.11 -1.48
C ALA A 481 -33.31 -3.61 -2.81
N ILE A 482 -32.16 -4.13 -3.24
CA ILE A 482 -31.53 -3.78 -4.52
C ILE A 482 -32.49 -3.97 -5.69
N ARG A 483 -33.24 -5.09 -5.78
CA ARG A 483 -34.19 -5.32 -6.89
C ARG A 483 -35.29 -4.25 -7.00
N LYS A 484 -35.68 -3.63 -5.89
CA LYS A 484 -36.69 -2.55 -5.85
C LYS A 484 -36.08 -1.16 -6.04
N HIS A 485 -34.77 -1.05 -5.86
CA HIS A 485 -34.05 0.21 -5.87
C HIS A 485 -33.74 0.69 -7.29
N LYS A 486 -34.09 1.93 -7.61
CA LYS A 486 -33.76 2.55 -8.91
C LYS A 486 -32.23 2.71 -9.04
N THR A 487 -31.73 2.87 -10.26
CA THR A 487 -30.30 3.14 -10.47
C THR A 487 -29.97 4.58 -10.11
N THR A 488 -28.71 4.84 -9.76
CA THR A 488 -28.23 6.18 -9.41
C THR A 488 -28.49 7.20 -10.53
N ARG A 489 -28.25 6.82 -11.80
CA ARG A 489 -28.57 7.67 -12.96
C ARG A 489 -30.06 8.02 -13.00
N THR A 490 -30.93 7.05 -12.74
CA THR A 490 -32.39 7.26 -12.79
C THR A 490 -32.84 8.20 -11.67
N LEU A 491 -32.37 7.98 -10.45
CA LEU A 491 -32.67 8.84 -9.30
C LEU A 491 -32.23 10.29 -9.56
N TYR A 492 -31.01 10.47 -10.07
CA TYR A 492 -30.48 11.79 -10.35
C TYR A 492 -31.17 12.48 -11.53
N ALA A 493 -31.51 11.76 -12.59
CA ALA A 493 -32.30 12.30 -13.70
C ALA A 493 -33.68 12.79 -13.23
N GLU A 494 -34.37 12.00 -12.40
CA GLU A 494 -35.67 12.39 -11.83
C GLU A 494 -35.54 13.64 -10.95
N LYS A 495 -34.49 13.74 -10.13
CA LYS A 495 -34.17 14.93 -9.32
C LYS A 495 -34.04 16.17 -10.21
N LEU A 496 -33.19 16.11 -11.24
CA LEU A 496 -32.94 17.26 -12.12
C LEU A 496 -34.18 17.68 -12.93
N VAL A 497 -35.02 16.72 -13.33
CA VAL A 497 -36.30 17.02 -14.01
C VAL A 497 -37.28 17.70 -13.06
N ASN A 498 -37.41 17.21 -11.82
CA ASN A 498 -38.29 17.81 -10.82
C ASN A 498 -37.85 19.23 -10.42
N GLU A 499 -36.55 19.49 -10.42
CA GLU A 499 -35.98 20.81 -10.15
C GLU A 499 -35.93 21.74 -11.38
N GLY A 500 -36.37 21.26 -12.54
CA GLY A 500 -36.45 22.05 -13.78
C GLY A 500 -35.10 22.38 -14.43
N VAL A 501 -34.05 21.61 -14.13
CA VAL A 501 -32.70 21.80 -14.71
C VAL A 501 -32.65 21.33 -16.17
N LEU A 502 -33.33 20.23 -16.48
CA LEU A 502 -33.54 19.72 -17.83
C LEU A 502 -34.87 18.96 -17.91
N ASP A 503 -35.39 18.74 -19.12
CA ASP A 503 -36.56 17.90 -19.31
C ASP A 503 -36.20 16.40 -19.46
N LYS A 504 -37.22 15.55 -19.39
CA LYS A 504 -37.05 14.09 -19.51
C LYS A 504 -36.49 13.68 -20.87
N ALA A 505 -36.86 14.36 -21.95
CA ALA A 505 -36.41 14.02 -23.30
C ALA A 505 -34.90 14.27 -23.46
N ALA A 506 -34.40 15.37 -22.89
CA ALA A 506 -32.98 15.67 -22.82
C ALA A 506 -32.22 14.64 -21.98
N ALA A 507 -32.78 14.22 -20.83
CA ALA A 507 -32.16 13.20 -20.00
C ALA A 507 -32.03 11.86 -20.74
N ASP A 508 -33.10 11.41 -21.41
CA ASP A 508 -33.12 10.16 -22.18
C ASP A 508 -32.20 10.23 -23.40
N LYS A 509 -32.09 11.39 -24.04
CA LYS A 509 -31.16 11.63 -25.15
C LYS A 509 -29.71 11.40 -24.76
N LEU A 510 -29.27 11.80 -23.56
CA LEU A 510 -27.90 11.54 -23.09
C LEU A 510 -27.57 10.04 -23.07
N ALA A 511 -28.53 9.20 -22.69
CA ALA A 511 -28.34 7.75 -22.64
C ALA A 511 -28.33 7.12 -24.04
N SER A 512 -29.20 7.58 -24.95
CA SER A 512 -29.19 7.10 -26.34
C SER A 512 -27.93 7.53 -27.09
N ASP A 513 -27.52 8.79 -26.95
CA ASP A 513 -26.33 9.34 -27.61
C ASP A 513 -25.07 8.54 -27.23
N TYR A 514 -24.96 8.15 -25.95
CA TYR A 514 -23.83 7.35 -25.48
C TYR A 514 -23.85 5.93 -26.07
N ARG A 515 -25.02 5.28 -26.14
CA ARG A 515 -25.15 3.96 -26.76
C ARG A 515 -24.76 4.00 -28.23
N ASP A 516 -25.24 5.00 -28.97
CA ASP A 516 -24.95 5.12 -30.39
C ASP A 516 -23.44 5.32 -30.63
N LYS A 517 -22.72 6.00 -29.73
CA LYS A 517 -21.24 6.12 -29.79
C LYS A 517 -20.55 4.77 -29.59
N LEU A 518 -21.00 3.95 -28.63
CA LEU A 518 -20.46 2.61 -28.41
C LEU A 518 -20.69 1.70 -29.62
N ASP A 519 -21.89 1.75 -30.21
CA ASP A 519 -22.23 0.95 -31.40
C ASP A 519 -21.35 1.33 -32.61
N ARG A 520 -20.94 2.60 -32.70
CA ARG A 520 -19.99 3.08 -33.72
C ARG A 520 -18.51 2.85 -33.38
N GLY A 521 -18.19 2.37 -32.18
CA GLY A 521 -16.80 2.18 -31.73
C GLY A 521 -16.00 3.47 -31.57
N GLU A 522 -16.69 4.59 -31.28
CA GLU A 522 -16.05 5.89 -31.08
C GLU A 522 -15.43 6.02 -29.68
N ASP A 523 -14.40 6.88 -29.54
CA ASP A 523 -13.86 7.24 -28.24
C ASP A 523 -14.92 7.98 -27.39
N VAL A 524 -15.11 7.55 -26.15
CA VAL A 524 -16.17 8.10 -25.26
C VAL A 524 -15.65 8.84 -24.03
N ALA A 525 -14.34 8.84 -23.80
CA ALA A 525 -13.73 9.60 -22.71
C ALA A 525 -13.77 11.11 -22.98
N THR A 526 -14.02 11.88 -21.93
CA THR A 526 -14.06 13.34 -22.00
C THR A 526 -12.64 13.90 -22.11
N GLY A 527 -12.39 14.78 -23.07
CA GLY A 527 -11.11 15.49 -23.18
C GLY A 527 -9.91 14.66 -23.65
N LEU A 528 -10.12 13.46 -24.22
CA LEU A 528 -9.03 12.61 -24.72
C LEU A 528 -8.17 13.33 -25.77
N VAL A 529 -6.85 13.33 -25.56
CA VAL A 529 -5.86 13.93 -26.46
C VAL A 529 -5.40 12.89 -27.48
N LYS A 530 -5.69 13.12 -28.76
CA LYS A 530 -5.33 12.21 -29.86
C LYS A 530 -3.87 12.30 -30.31
N GLN A 531 -3.21 13.42 -30.02
CA GLN A 531 -1.82 13.69 -30.36
C GLN A 531 -1.12 14.16 -29.07
N PRO A 532 -0.76 13.23 -28.18
CA PRO A 532 -0.25 13.57 -26.87
C PRO A 532 1.17 14.15 -26.93
N ASP A 533 1.52 15.00 -25.96
CA ASP A 533 2.89 15.49 -25.83
C ASP A 533 3.84 14.33 -25.48
N SER A 534 4.62 13.91 -26.46
CA SER A 534 5.63 12.83 -26.33
C SER A 534 6.65 13.08 -25.21
N SER A 535 6.89 14.33 -24.81
CA SER A 535 7.85 14.67 -23.74
C SER A 535 7.42 14.19 -22.35
N MET A 536 6.14 13.85 -22.17
CA MET A 536 5.61 13.33 -20.91
C MET A 536 5.94 11.84 -20.68
N PHE A 537 6.26 11.11 -21.75
CA PHE A 537 6.47 9.67 -21.72
C PHE A 537 7.93 9.31 -21.44
N VAL A 538 8.15 8.13 -20.85
CA VAL A 538 9.48 7.54 -20.77
C VAL A 538 9.72 6.76 -22.05
N ASP A 539 10.85 7.01 -22.72
CA ASP A 539 11.24 6.22 -23.88
C ASP A 539 11.82 4.87 -23.45
N TRP A 540 11.05 3.81 -23.72
CA TRP A 540 11.44 2.42 -23.49
C TRP A 540 12.07 1.75 -24.72
N THR A 541 12.02 2.38 -25.90
CA THR A 541 12.52 1.81 -27.15
C THR A 541 13.96 1.30 -27.04
N PRO A 542 14.91 1.98 -26.34
CA PRO A 542 16.28 1.49 -26.17
C PRO A 542 16.43 0.21 -25.36
N TYR A 543 15.37 -0.28 -24.70
CA TYR A 543 15.40 -1.43 -23.79
C TYR A 543 14.56 -2.61 -24.29
N LEU A 544 13.85 -2.46 -25.41
CA LEU A 544 12.99 -3.49 -26.00
C LEU A 544 13.80 -4.44 -26.90
N ASN A 545 13.32 -5.68 -27.05
CA ASN A 545 13.88 -6.68 -27.97
C ASN A 545 15.35 -7.06 -27.70
N HIS A 546 15.78 -6.98 -26.44
CA HIS A 546 17.08 -7.47 -25.97
C HIS A 546 16.93 -8.76 -25.15
N ASP A 547 17.87 -9.67 -25.31
CA ASP A 547 17.95 -10.92 -24.54
C ASP A 547 19.08 -10.88 -23.49
N TRP A 548 19.23 -11.96 -22.72
CA TRP A 548 20.24 -12.04 -21.67
C TRP A 548 21.67 -12.19 -22.21
N LEU A 549 21.84 -12.63 -23.46
CA LEU A 549 23.13 -12.76 -24.16
C LEU A 549 23.62 -11.42 -24.72
N THR A 550 22.75 -10.41 -24.76
CA THR A 550 23.08 -9.06 -25.21
C THR A 550 24.31 -8.54 -24.45
N PRO A 551 25.39 -8.17 -25.14
CA PRO A 551 26.63 -7.78 -24.50
C PRO A 551 26.47 -6.47 -23.74
N ALA A 552 27.22 -6.33 -22.65
CA ALA A 552 27.35 -5.08 -21.91
C ALA A 552 28.80 -4.88 -21.48
N ASP A 553 29.39 -3.76 -21.89
CA ASP A 553 30.72 -3.37 -21.45
C ASP A 553 30.64 -2.81 -20.02
N THR A 554 31.15 -3.59 -19.07
CA THR A 554 31.19 -3.22 -17.66
C THR A 554 32.58 -2.81 -17.20
N SER A 555 33.56 -2.78 -18.12
CA SER A 555 34.91 -2.28 -17.85
C SER A 555 34.87 -0.80 -17.45
N PHE A 556 35.95 -0.34 -16.82
CA PHE A 556 36.09 1.06 -16.45
C PHE A 556 37.57 1.45 -16.39
N ALA A 557 37.95 2.51 -17.09
CA ALA A 557 39.36 2.91 -17.19
C ALA A 557 40.01 3.06 -15.80
N LEU A 558 41.09 2.31 -15.55
CA LEU A 558 41.74 2.24 -14.23
C LEU A 558 42.06 3.60 -13.60
N PRO A 559 42.57 4.62 -14.33
CA PRO A 559 42.79 5.96 -13.76
C PRO A 559 41.50 6.61 -13.25
N LYS A 560 40.39 6.44 -13.98
CA LYS A 560 39.08 6.96 -13.57
C LYS A 560 38.50 6.15 -12.41
N LEU A 561 38.70 4.83 -12.39
CA LEU A 561 38.28 3.97 -11.28
C LEU A 561 38.92 4.43 -9.97
N LYS A 562 40.24 4.71 -9.98
CA LYS A 562 40.97 5.24 -8.83
C LYS A 562 40.49 6.63 -8.40
N ASP A 563 40.17 7.49 -9.36
CA ASP A 563 39.61 8.81 -9.07
C ASP A 563 38.24 8.72 -8.37
N VAL A 564 37.31 7.90 -8.90
CA VAL A 564 36.02 7.62 -8.26
C VAL A 564 36.23 7.05 -6.84
N ALA A 565 37.13 6.07 -6.70
CA ALA A 565 37.49 5.47 -5.41
C ALA A 565 38.01 6.50 -4.40
N SER A 566 38.83 7.45 -4.85
CA SER A 566 39.35 8.54 -4.02
C SER A 566 38.24 9.48 -3.58
N ARG A 567 37.36 9.92 -4.49
CA ARG A 567 36.26 10.83 -4.19
C ARG A 567 35.27 10.24 -3.19
N MET A 568 34.83 9.01 -3.40
CA MET A 568 33.87 8.34 -2.50
C MET A 568 34.44 7.99 -1.11
N THR A 569 35.77 7.95 -0.96
CA THR A 569 36.43 7.67 0.34
C THR A 569 36.95 8.93 1.05
N THR A 570 36.77 10.10 0.42
CA THR A 570 37.12 11.40 0.99
C THR A 570 35.98 11.89 1.86
N ILE A 571 36.29 12.12 3.14
CA ILE A 571 35.35 12.65 4.13
C ILE A 571 35.75 14.10 4.43
N PRO A 572 34.86 15.08 4.26
CA PRO A 572 35.13 16.47 4.59
C PRO A 572 35.54 16.69 6.05
N ASP A 573 36.32 17.75 6.28
CA ASP A 573 36.65 18.20 7.64
C ASP A 573 35.38 18.52 8.44
N GLY A 574 35.39 18.20 9.72
CA GLY A 574 34.28 18.45 10.64
C GLY A 574 33.33 17.27 10.85
N ILE A 575 33.32 16.27 9.98
CA ILE A 575 32.59 15.01 10.18
C ILE A 575 33.44 14.07 11.05
N VAL A 576 33.01 13.86 12.29
CA VAL A 576 33.74 13.00 13.23
C VAL A 576 33.28 11.55 13.06
N LEU A 577 34.12 10.69 12.51
CA LEU A 577 33.81 9.28 12.31
C LEU A 577 33.87 8.49 13.63
N GLN A 578 33.00 7.48 13.75
CA GLN A 578 33.15 6.45 14.78
C GLN A 578 34.41 5.61 14.51
N ARG A 579 35.07 5.09 15.56
CA ARG A 579 36.40 4.43 15.48
C ARG A 579 36.48 3.30 14.43
N GLN A 580 35.50 2.40 14.38
CA GLN A 580 35.46 1.29 13.42
C GLN A 580 35.15 1.78 12.01
N VAL A 581 34.29 2.81 11.87
CA VAL A 581 34.00 3.43 10.57
C VAL A 581 35.25 4.13 9.99
N SER A 582 36.02 4.84 10.82
CA SER A 582 37.32 5.42 10.41
C SER A 582 38.24 4.35 9.84
N LYS A 583 38.35 3.21 10.53
CA LYS A 583 39.17 2.09 10.08
C LYS A 583 38.72 1.53 8.73
N ILE A 584 37.41 1.39 8.51
CA ILE A 584 36.85 0.96 7.21
C ILE A 584 37.23 1.95 6.10
N TYR A 585 37.08 3.26 6.32
CA TYR A 585 37.44 4.27 5.33
C TYR A 585 38.95 4.36 5.08
N GLU A 586 39.78 4.18 6.11
CA GLU A 586 41.24 4.07 5.95
C GLU A 586 41.64 2.87 5.09
N ASP A 587 41.01 1.71 5.31
CA ASP A 587 41.28 0.52 4.51
C ASP A 587 40.77 0.69 3.08
N ARG A 588 39.60 1.33 2.87
CA ARG A 588 39.12 1.69 1.53
C ARG A 588 40.05 2.65 0.79
N ARG A 589 40.69 3.61 1.47
CA ARG A 589 41.72 4.47 0.85
C ARG A 589 42.95 3.68 0.42
N LYS A 590 43.38 2.69 1.21
CA LYS A 590 44.46 1.77 0.81
C LYS A 590 44.06 0.91 -0.39
N MET A 591 42.81 0.44 -0.43
CA MET A 591 42.25 -0.28 -1.58
C MET A 591 42.23 0.60 -2.83
N ALA A 592 41.76 1.85 -2.71
CA ALA A 592 41.77 2.83 -3.80
C ALA A 592 43.18 3.11 -4.34
N ALA A 593 44.19 3.11 -3.47
CA ALA A 593 45.59 3.27 -3.85
C ALA A 593 46.24 1.99 -4.43
N GLY A 594 45.56 0.84 -4.38
CA GLY A 594 46.13 -0.47 -4.75
C GLY A 594 47.09 -1.06 -3.72
N ALA A 595 47.14 -0.50 -2.50
CA ALA A 595 47.98 -0.99 -1.39
C ALA A 595 47.32 -2.13 -0.60
N MET A 596 46.05 -2.44 -0.88
CA MET A 596 45.28 -3.52 -0.28
C MET A 596 44.28 -4.07 -1.30
N PRO A 597 44.04 -5.39 -1.37
CA PRO A 597 42.97 -5.96 -2.21
C PRO A 597 41.58 -5.43 -1.81
N LEU A 598 40.70 -5.26 -2.79
CA LEU A 598 39.32 -4.83 -2.56
C LEU A 598 38.52 -5.93 -1.88
N ASN A 599 37.72 -5.55 -0.88
CA ASN A 599 36.68 -6.40 -0.32
C ASN A 599 35.31 -6.10 -0.98
N TRP A 600 34.29 -6.86 -0.59
CA TRP A 600 32.94 -6.74 -1.13
C TRP A 600 32.37 -5.33 -1.01
N GLY A 601 32.42 -4.74 0.19
CA GLY A 601 31.84 -3.42 0.44
C GLY A 601 32.49 -2.30 -0.37
N MET A 602 33.80 -2.41 -0.67
CA MET A 602 34.47 -1.45 -1.57
C MET A 602 34.06 -1.66 -3.04
N ALA A 603 34.04 -2.90 -3.53
CA ALA A 603 33.70 -3.18 -4.92
C ALA A 603 32.23 -2.85 -5.24
N GLU A 604 31.32 -3.15 -4.32
CA GLU A 604 29.91 -2.78 -4.42
C GLU A 604 29.73 -1.26 -4.50
N THR A 605 30.37 -0.51 -3.58
CA THR A 605 30.24 0.96 -3.57
C THR A 605 30.93 1.62 -4.76
N LEU A 606 31.99 1.01 -5.32
CA LEU A 606 32.59 1.42 -6.59
C LEU A 606 31.65 1.18 -7.78
N ALA A 607 30.85 0.11 -7.77
CA ALA A 607 29.84 -0.11 -8.80
C ALA A 607 28.85 1.06 -8.83
N TYR A 608 28.39 1.52 -7.66
CA TYR A 608 27.52 2.69 -7.55
C TYR A 608 28.22 3.96 -8.05
N GLY A 609 29.44 4.24 -7.57
CA GLY A 609 30.19 5.43 -7.95
C GLY A 609 30.45 5.51 -9.47
N THR A 610 30.84 4.39 -10.09
CA THR A 610 31.11 4.34 -11.53
C THR A 610 29.84 4.45 -12.38
N LEU A 611 28.69 3.96 -11.90
CA LEU A 611 27.41 4.14 -12.59
C LEU A 611 26.94 5.59 -12.55
N LEU A 612 27.08 6.26 -11.40
CA LEU A 612 26.79 7.69 -11.28
C LEU A 612 27.65 8.50 -12.25
N GLU A 613 28.97 8.25 -12.29
CA GLU A 613 29.91 8.89 -13.24
C GLU A 613 29.51 8.67 -14.72
N GLN A 614 28.84 7.55 -15.02
CA GLN A 614 28.32 7.22 -16.37
C GLN A 614 26.89 7.72 -16.62
N GLY A 615 26.30 8.48 -15.69
CA GLY A 615 24.98 9.09 -15.88
C GLY A 615 23.79 8.20 -15.50
N TYR A 616 24.01 7.13 -14.73
CA TYR A 616 22.94 6.28 -14.20
C TYR A 616 22.59 6.70 -12.77
N MET A 617 21.31 6.92 -12.52
CA MET A 617 20.79 7.08 -11.15
C MET A 617 20.89 5.76 -10.39
N VAL A 618 21.19 5.82 -9.09
CA VAL A 618 21.17 4.63 -8.22
C VAL A 618 20.21 4.89 -7.07
N ARG A 619 19.30 3.94 -6.84
CA ARG A 619 18.39 3.90 -5.69
C ARG A 619 18.58 2.58 -4.95
N LEU A 620 18.90 2.66 -3.66
CA LEU A 620 19.03 1.52 -2.76
C LEU A 620 18.12 1.71 -1.55
N THR A 621 17.21 0.77 -1.33
CA THR A 621 16.30 0.77 -0.18
C THR A 621 16.26 -0.58 0.47
N GLY A 622 15.98 -0.59 1.76
CA GLY A 622 15.84 -1.79 2.57
C GLY A 622 16.12 -1.46 4.02
N GLU A 623 15.97 -2.43 4.90
CA GLU A 623 16.17 -2.23 6.32
C GLU A 623 17.66 -2.04 6.62
N ASP A 624 18.01 -0.91 7.26
CA ASP A 624 19.37 -0.57 7.68
C ASP A 624 20.44 -0.51 6.55
N VAL A 625 20.03 -0.36 5.29
CA VAL A 625 20.92 -0.40 4.12
C VAL A 625 21.98 0.69 4.11
N GLY A 626 21.74 1.83 4.78
CA GLY A 626 22.69 2.95 4.87
C GLY A 626 24.03 2.54 5.47
N ARG A 627 23.97 1.75 6.55
CA ARG A 627 25.12 1.09 7.18
C ARG A 627 25.40 -0.26 6.52
N GLY A 628 24.35 -0.94 6.08
CA GLY A 628 24.29 -2.37 5.76
C GLY A 628 24.14 -3.21 7.03
N THR A 629 23.29 -4.23 6.98
CA THR A 629 23.01 -5.17 8.09
C THR A 629 24.30 -5.65 8.75
N PHE A 630 25.25 -6.12 7.95
CA PHE A 630 26.54 -6.67 8.39
C PHE A 630 27.64 -5.61 8.59
N SER A 631 27.28 -4.33 8.67
CA SER A 631 28.21 -3.20 8.90
C SER A 631 29.36 -3.18 7.89
N HIS A 632 29.06 -3.47 6.62
CA HIS A 632 30.05 -3.60 5.54
C HIS A 632 29.99 -2.43 4.55
N ARG A 633 28.85 -1.73 4.45
CA ARG A 633 28.59 -0.71 3.43
C ARG A 633 28.97 0.70 3.87
N HIS A 634 28.46 1.17 5.01
CA HIS A 634 28.74 2.53 5.54
C HIS A 634 28.68 3.61 4.45
N ALA A 635 27.65 3.56 3.61
CA ALA A 635 27.40 4.56 2.57
C ALA A 635 26.80 5.84 3.18
N VAL A 636 26.02 5.69 4.27
CA VAL A 636 25.61 6.79 5.13
C VAL A 636 26.52 6.83 6.35
N ILE A 637 27.16 7.97 6.57
CA ILE A 637 28.08 8.21 7.68
C ILE A 637 27.41 9.14 8.67
N HIS A 638 27.39 8.76 9.95
CA HIS A 638 26.85 9.61 11.02
C HIS A 638 27.99 10.24 11.83
N SER A 639 28.07 11.56 11.80
CA SER A 639 29.01 12.35 12.60
C SER A 639 28.75 12.12 14.08
N GLN A 640 29.77 11.70 14.82
CA GLN A 640 29.71 11.48 16.26
C GLN A 640 29.68 12.79 17.06
N LYS A 641 29.93 13.93 16.40
CA LYS A 641 29.91 15.24 17.03
C LYS A 641 28.49 15.75 17.25
N ASP A 642 27.61 15.54 16.27
CA ASP A 642 26.29 16.21 16.16
C ASP A 642 25.18 15.34 15.56
N GLY A 643 25.48 14.09 15.15
CA GLY A 643 24.50 13.16 14.57
C GLY A 643 24.17 13.41 13.10
N GLN A 644 24.74 14.46 12.48
CA GLN A 644 24.47 14.75 11.07
C GLN A 644 24.99 13.62 10.16
N SER A 645 24.18 13.28 9.15
CA SER A 645 24.54 12.27 8.16
C SER A 645 25.24 12.88 6.94
N TYR A 646 26.28 12.24 6.45
CA TYR A 646 26.95 12.55 5.19
C TYR A 646 27.01 11.30 4.30
N VAL A 647 26.73 11.46 3.01
CA VAL A 647 26.72 10.37 2.02
C VAL A 647 27.72 10.71 0.92
N PRO A 648 28.95 10.17 0.94
CA PRO A 648 29.99 10.53 -0.05
C PRO A 648 29.54 10.36 -1.51
N LEU A 649 28.73 9.34 -1.78
CA LEU A 649 28.18 9.06 -3.12
C LEU A 649 27.20 10.12 -3.63
N GLN A 650 26.69 11.02 -2.78
CA GLN A 650 25.87 12.18 -3.17
C GLN A 650 26.71 13.43 -3.51
N HIS A 651 28.03 13.39 -3.29
CA HIS A 651 28.91 14.56 -3.35
C HIS A 651 30.20 14.27 -4.14
N MET A 652 30.13 13.46 -5.19
CA MET A 652 31.29 13.12 -6.02
C MET A 652 31.62 14.19 -7.05
N TYR A 653 30.64 14.87 -7.63
CA TYR A 653 30.83 16.00 -8.55
C TYR A 653 29.53 16.78 -8.76
N ASP A 654 29.67 18.04 -9.19
CA ASP A 654 28.53 18.91 -9.48
C ASP A 654 27.71 18.39 -10.67
N GLY A 655 26.39 18.31 -10.51
CA GLY A 655 25.49 17.85 -11.57
C GLY A 655 25.46 16.33 -11.77
N GLN A 656 25.99 15.53 -10.84
CA GLN A 656 25.87 14.08 -10.88
C GLN A 656 24.40 13.60 -10.86
N PRO A 657 24.11 12.40 -11.40
CA PRO A 657 22.82 11.76 -11.17
C PRO A 657 22.55 11.57 -9.67
N PRO A 658 21.27 11.51 -9.27
CA PRO A 658 20.93 11.26 -7.88
C PRO A 658 21.42 9.90 -7.39
N PHE A 659 21.94 9.88 -6.16
CA PHE A 659 22.16 8.66 -5.39
C PHE A 659 21.17 8.67 -4.21
N TYR A 660 20.17 7.81 -4.28
CA TYR A 660 19.17 7.65 -3.24
C TYR A 660 19.49 6.43 -2.40
N ILE A 661 19.63 6.62 -1.09
CA ILE A 661 19.79 5.54 -0.13
C ILE A 661 18.87 5.80 1.06
N TYR A 662 17.99 4.85 1.35
CA TYR A 662 17.02 4.98 2.43
C TYR A 662 16.93 3.69 3.23
N ASP A 663 17.14 3.80 4.55
CA ASP A 663 16.70 2.78 5.49
C ASP A 663 15.16 2.75 5.46
N SER A 664 14.58 1.63 5.05
CA SER A 664 13.13 1.49 4.94
C SER A 664 12.48 1.37 6.33
N LEU A 665 11.17 1.59 6.38
CA LEU A 665 10.36 1.04 7.46
C LEU A 665 10.45 -0.50 7.45
N LEU A 666 10.06 -1.13 8.55
CA LEU A 666 10.14 -2.57 8.75
C LEU A 666 8.97 -3.26 8.03
N SER A 667 9.12 -3.43 6.72
CA SER A 667 8.12 -3.95 5.78
C SER A 667 8.87 -4.53 4.58
N GLU A 668 8.60 -5.79 4.28
CA GLU A 668 9.09 -6.42 3.05
C GLU A 668 8.08 -6.30 1.91
N GLU A 669 6.79 -6.55 2.17
CA GLU A 669 5.75 -6.65 1.13
C GLU A 669 5.53 -5.32 0.41
N ALA A 670 5.16 -4.25 1.13
CA ALA A 670 4.90 -2.96 0.51
C ALA A 670 6.18 -2.30 -0.02
N VAL A 671 7.31 -2.42 0.66
CA VAL A 671 8.59 -1.85 0.19
C VAL A 671 9.05 -2.51 -1.11
N LEU A 672 9.00 -3.85 -1.22
CA LEU A 672 9.39 -4.51 -2.46
C LEU A 672 8.43 -4.17 -3.61
N ALA A 673 7.13 -4.08 -3.34
CA ALA A 673 6.14 -3.64 -4.32
C ALA A 673 6.38 -2.20 -4.80
N PHE A 674 6.74 -1.30 -3.87
CA PHE A 674 7.14 0.07 -4.18
C PHE A 674 8.36 0.10 -5.10
N GLU A 675 9.42 -0.62 -4.77
CA GLU A 675 10.63 -0.63 -5.61
C GLU A 675 10.38 -1.29 -6.98
N TYR A 676 9.46 -2.25 -7.10
CA TYR A 676 8.97 -2.73 -8.39
C TYR A 676 8.27 -1.61 -9.20
N GLY A 677 7.36 -0.86 -8.57
CA GLY A 677 6.72 0.31 -9.19
C GLY A 677 7.71 1.37 -9.67
N TYR A 678 8.74 1.61 -8.86
CA TYR A 678 9.81 2.55 -9.15
C TYR A 678 10.69 2.05 -10.32
N ALA A 679 11.20 0.82 -10.25
CA ALA A 679 12.07 0.21 -11.26
C ALA A 679 11.39 0.01 -12.61
N THR A 680 10.09 -0.33 -12.59
CA THR A 680 9.31 -0.39 -13.82
C THR A 680 9.14 0.99 -14.41
N THR A 681 9.25 2.10 -13.68
CA THR A 681 8.99 3.44 -14.23
C THR A 681 10.25 4.16 -14.75
N THR A 682 11.43 3.82 -14.22
CA THR A 682 12.70 4.52 -14.55
C THR A 682 13.78 3.59 -15.12
N PRO A 683 13.81 3.34 -16.44
CA PRO A 683 14.70 2.33 -17.02
C PRO A 683 16.18 2.73 -16.96
N LYS A 684 16.52 4.02 -17.03
CA LYS A 684 17.91 4.49 -16.95
C LYS A 684 18.39 4.64 -15.50
N SER A 685 18.29 3.56 -14.72
CA SER A 685 18.67 3.54 -13.32
C SER A 685 19.07 2.14 -12.83
N LEU A 686 19.75 2.08 -11.69
CA LEU A 686 19.93 0.88 -10.89
C LEU A 686 19.06 1.02 -9.64
N VAL A 687 18.00 0.22 -9.55
CA VAL A 687 17.07 0.18 -8.41
C VAL A 687 17.29 -1.12 -7.67
N ILE A 688 17.60 -1.03 -6.39
CA ILE A 688 17.98 -2.15 -5.53
C ILE A 688 17.09 -2.15 -4.29
N TRP A 689 16.49 -3.31 -4.02
CA TRP A 689 15.95 -3.65 -2.73
C TRP A 689 16.88 -4.67 -2.04
N GLU A 690 17.29 -4.38 -0.80
CA GLU A 690 18.09 -5.31 0.01
C GLU A 690 17.29 -5.77 1.23
N ALA A 691 17.10 -7.09 1.36
CA ALA A 691 16.51 -7.68 2.55
C ALA A 691 17.52 -7.67 3.71
N GLN A 692 17.06 -7.55 4.96
CA GLN A 692 17.97 -7.63 6.11
C GLN A 692 18.68 -9.00 6.17
N PHE A 693 17.89 -10.07 6.01
CA PHE A 693 18.33 -11.43 5.68
C PHE A 693 17.48 -11.92 4.51
N GLY A 694 18.06 -12.75 3.64
CA GLY A 694 17.33 -13.24 2.46
C GLY A 694 16.08 -14.05 2.83
N ASP A 695 16.08 -14.68 4.01
CA ASP A 695 14.98 -15.46 4.55
C ASP A 695 13.67 -14.66 4.66
N PHE A 696 13.75 -13.37 4.99
CA PHE A 696 12.60 -12.49 5.27
C PHE A 696 11.90 -11.98 4.00
N ALA A 697 12.51 -12.15 2.82
CA ALA A 697 11.87 -11.82 1.55
C ALA A 697 10.59 -12.63 1.28
N ASN A 698 10.36 -13.71 2.04
CA ASN A 698 9.12 -14.48 1.99
C ASN A 698 7.87 -13.68 2.40
N GLY A 699 8.01 -12.59 3.16
CA GLY A 699 6.90 -11.67 3.45
C GLY A 699 6.34 -11.01 2.18
N ALA A 700 7.17 -10.82 1.17
CA ALA A 700 6.81 -10.18 -0.10
C ALA A 700 6.50 -11.18 -1.23
N GLN A 701 6.10 -12.40 -0.91
CA GLN A 701 5.97 -13.48 -1.91
C GLN A 701 4.97 -13.15 -3.02
N VAL A 702 3.88 -12.46 -2.72
CA VAL A 702 2.88 -12.03 -3.73
C VAL A 702 3.54 -11.12 -4.78
N VAL A 703 4.43 -10.22 -4.36
CA VAL A 703 5.16 -9.32 -5.28
C VAL A 703 6.11 -10.12 -6.17
N ILE A 704 6.83 -11.08 -5.58
CA ILE A 704 7.77 -11.94 -6.30
C ILE A 704 7.04 -12.76 -7.37
N ASP A 705 5.96 -13.44 -7.00
CA ASP A 705 5.22 -14.35 -7.87
C ASP A 705 4.44 -13.60 -8.96
N GLN A 706 3.78 -12.50 -8.59
CA GLN A 706 2.74 -11.90 -9.44
C GLN A 706 3.20 -10.69 -10.24
N PHE A 707 4.36 -10.13 -9.90
CA PHE A 707 4.94 -8.96 -10.57
C PHE A 707 6.36 -9.25 -11.05
N ILE A 708 7.29 -9.58 -10.16
CA ILE A 708 8.71 -9.70 -10.50
C ILE A 708 8.96 -10.84 -11.48
N THR A 709 8.42 -12.02 -11.23
CA THR A 709 8.69 -13.21 -12.06
C THR A 709 7.74 -13.38 -13.25
N SER A 710 6.61 -12.67 -13.27
CA SER A 710 5.54 -12.89 -14.26
C SER A 710 5.08 -11.63 -15.00
N GLY A 711 5.50 -10.43 -14.61
CA GLY A 711 5.03 -9.16 -15.18
C GLY A 711 5.36 -8.96 -16.66
N GLU A 712 6.53 -9.44 -17.11
CA GLU A 712 6.91 -9.39 -18.53
C GLU A 712 5.95 -10.23 -19.39
N HIS A 713 5.69 -11.47 -18.99
CA HIS A 713 4.86 -12.41 -19.76
C HIS A 713 3.36 -12.10 -19.69
N LYS A 714 2.87 -11.63 -18.53
CA LYS A 714 1.47 -11.25 -18.33
C LYS A 714 1.10 -9.93 -19.03
N TRP A 715 2.00 -8.94 -18.96
CA TRP A 715 1.66 -7.54 -19.27
C TRP A 715 2.63 -6.86 -20.25
N GLY A 716 3.65 -7.57 -20.73
CA GLY A 716 4.74 -6.95 -21.51
C GLY A 716 5.57 -5.98 -20.67
N ARG A 717 5.52 -6.08 -19.33
CA ARG A 717 6.10 -5.07 -18.44
C ARG A 717 7.51 -5.44 -18.03
N MET A 718 8.49 -4.71 -18.54
CA MET A 718 9.89 -4.86 -18.15
C MET A 718 10.19 -4.21 -16.80
N CYS A 719 11.11 -4.81 -16.04
CA CYS A 719 11.52 -4.38 -14.70
C CYS A 719 13.01 -4.67 -14.47
N GLY A 720 13.80 -3.65 -14.15
CA GLY A 720 15.23 -3.79 -13.88
C GLY A 720 15.62 -3.99 -12.41
N LEU A 721 14.66 -4.27 -11.52
CA LEU A 721 14.86 -4.34 -10.08
C LEU A 721 15.92 -5.38 -9.67
N VAL A 722 16.80 -5.01 -8.75
CA VAL A 722 17.75 -5.92 -8.10
C VAL A 722 17.23 -6.27 -6.71
N MET A 723 17.21 -7.56 -6.38
CA MET A 723 16.96 -8.07 -5.03
C MET A 723 18.27 -8.60 -4.46
N MET A 724 18.82 -7.94 -3.45
CA MET A 724 19.96 -8.44 -2.67
C MET A 724 19.45 -9.21 -1.46
N LEU A 725 19.70 -10.51 -1.43
CA LEU A 725 19.16 -11.43 -0.45
C LEU A 725 20.30 -12.08 0.33
N PRO A 726 20.62 -11.62 1.55
CA PRO A 726 21.71 -12.19 2.34
C PRO A 726 21.53 -13.68 2.57
N HIS A 727 22.46 -14.48 2.06
CA HIS A 727 22.39 -15.93 2.00
C HIS A 727 23.72 -16.54 2.46
N GLY A 728 23.63 -17.62 3.23
CA GLY A 728 24.80 -18.37 3.69
C GLY A 728 24.55 -19.20 4.94
N TYR A 729 24.93 -20.47 4.92
CA TYR A 729 24.81 -21.38 6.05
C TYR A 729 25.99 -21.21 7.01
N GLU A 730 25.75 -20.54 8.14
CA GLU A 730 26.80 -20.10 9.08
C GLU A 730 26.48 -20.48 10.54
N GLY A 731 25.55 -21.42 10.74
CA GLY A 731 25.14 -21.87 12.07
C GLY A 731 24.33 -20.84 12.88
N GLN A 732 23.72 -19.86 12.20
CA GLN A 732 22.90 -18.80 12.82
C GLN A 732 21.41 -19.18 12.95
N GLY A 733 21.04 -20.43 12.66
CA GLY A 733 19.68 -20.93 12.74
C GLY A 733 18.88 -20.84 11.43
N PRO A 734 17.62 -21.31 11.44
CA PRO A 734 16.86 -21.57 10.23
C PRO A 734 16.39 -20.32 9.47
N GLU A 735 16.18 -19.19 10.14
CA GLU A 735 15.69 -17.93 9.52
C GLU A 735 16.79 -16.87 9.31
N HIS A 736 18.06 -17.28 9.44
CA HIS A 736 19.22 -16.41 9.19
C HIS A 736 20.24 -17.12 8.30
N SER A 737 19.78 -17.97 7.38
CA SER A 737 20.65 -18.85 6.58
C SER A 737 20.29 -18.84 5.10
N SER A 738 19.01 -18.91 4.75
CA SER A 738 18.58 -19.23 3.39
C SER A 738 17.58 -18.22 2.85
N ALA A 739 17.96 -17.57 1.75
CA ALA A 739 17.03 -16.84 0.91
C ALA A 739 16.04 -17.74 0.15
N ARG A 740 16.08 -19.07 0.36
CA ARG A 740 15.27 -20.06 -0.37
C ARG A 740 15.53 -19.98 -1.87
N LEU A 741 16.81 -20.09 -2.26
CA LEU A 741 17.27 -20.08 -3.64
C LEU A 741 16.40 -20.99 -4.54
N GLU A 742 16.00 -22.17 -4.04
CA GLU A 742 15.14 -23.12 -4.75
C GLU A 742 13.81 -22.52 -5.21
N ARG A 743 13.24 -21.57 -4.47
CA ARG A 743 11.97 -20.93 -4.81
C ARG A 743 12.11 -20.02 -6.02
N TYR A 744 13.19 -19.25 -6.08
CA TYR A 744 13.47 -18.43 -7.26
C TYR A 744 13.79 -19.31 -8.46
N MET A 745 14.56 -20.39 -8.27
CA MET A 745 14.86 -21.36 -9.33
C MET A 745 13.60 -22.07 -9.85
N GLN A 746 12.61 -22.34 -9.00
CA GLN A 746 11.32 -22.87 -9.43
C GLN A 746 10.54 -21.90 -10.31
N LEU A 747 10.63 -20.59 -10.03
CA LEU A 747 9.93 -19.55 -10.77
C LEU A 747 10.63 -19.16 -12.09
N CYS A 748 11.84 -19.66 -12.33
CA CYS A 748 12.62 -19.37 -13.53
C CYS A 748 12.00 -20.06 -14.77
N ALA A 749 11.51 -19.27 -15.71
CA ALA A 749 10.97 -19.74 -16.98
C ALA A 749 11.14 -18.66 -18.07
N GLU A 750 11.37 -19.07 -19.32
CA GLU A 750 11.36 -18.16 -20.48
C GLU A 750 12.23 -16.89 -20.30
N HIS A 751 13.37 -17.06 -19.61
CA HIS A 751 14.34 -16.03 -19.26
C HIS A 751 13.77 -14.85 -18.45
N ASN A 752 12.69 -15.04 -17.70
CA ASN A 752 11.93 -14.02 -16.98
C ASN A 752 12.74 -13.23 -15.93
N ILE A 753 13.62 -13.91 -15.19
CA ILE A 753 14.51 -13.30 -14.19
C ILE A 753 15.96 -13.73 -14.40
N GLN A 754 16.86 -13.21 -13.57
CA GLN A 754 18.24 -13.64 -13.46
C GLN A 754 18.52 -14.03 -12.01
N VAL A 755 19.16 -15.17 -11.78
CA VAL A 755 19.52 -15.65 -10.44
C VAL A 755 21.03 -15.85 -10.38
N CYS A 756 21.70 -15.09 -9.53
CA CYS A 756 23.16 -15.07 -9.39
C CYS A 756 23.57 -15.28 -7.93
N ASN A 757 24.68 -15.98 -7.70
CA ASN A 757 25.29 -16.21 -6.38
C ASN A 757 26.78 -15.87 -6.44
N PRO A 758 27.11 -14.57 -6.55
CA PRO A 758 28.48 -14.12 -6.83
C PRO A 758 29.44 -14.46 -5.70
N THR A 759 30.67 -14.88 -6.03
CA THR A 759 31.67 -15.31 -5.02
C THR A 759 32.82 -14.33 -4.81
N THR A 760 33.02 -13.33 -5.67
CA THR A 760 34.14 -12.37 -5.55
C THR A 760 33.67 -10.91 -5.58
N PRO A 761 34.45 -9.97 -5.01
CA PRO A 761 34.16 -8.54 -5.12
C PRO A 761 34.09 -8.03 -6.57
N ALA A 762 34.94 -8.51 -7.48
CA ALA A 762 34.86 -8.16 -8.91
C ALA A 762 33.52 -8.60 -9.53
N GLN A 763 33.00 -9.77 -9.15
CA GLN A 763 31.73 -10.28 -9.66
C GLN A 763 30.56 -9.39 -9.27
N ILE A 764 30.46 -8.93 -8.01
CA ILE A 764 29.38 -8.01 -7.62
C ILE A 764 29.50 -6.65 -8.32
N PHE A 765 30.74 -6.15 -8.53
CA PHE A 765 30.97 -4.92 -9.27
C PHE A 765 30.43 -5.01 -10.71
N HIS A 766 30.84 -6.04 -11.45
CA HIS A 766 30.40 -6.21 -12.83
C HIS A 766 28.93 -6.59 -12.93
N LEU A 767 28.39 -7.35 -11.98
CA LEU A 767 26.98 -7.76 -11.99
C LEU A 767 26.03 -6.56 -11.87
N LEU A 768 26.29 -5.66 -10.92
CA LEU A 768 25.48 -4.46 -10.74
C LEU A 768 25.60 -3.50 -11.93
N ARG A 769 26.81 -3.34 -12.47
CA ARG A 769 27.04 -2.57 -13.69
C ARG A 769 26.33 -3.18 -14.89
N ARG A 770 26.38 -4.50 -15.05
CA ARG A 770 25.68 -5.24 -16.12
C ARG A 770 24.18 -5.00 -16.07
N GLN A 771 23.58 -4.98 -14.88
CA GLN A 771 22.15 -4.74 -14.73
C GLN A 771 21.73 -3.34 -15.19
N ALA A 772 22.53 -2.31 -14.88
CA ALA A 772 22.23 -0.94 -15.27
C ALA A 772 22.58 -0.65 -16.75
N ILE A 773 23.74 -1.12 -17.22
CA ILE A 773 24.30 -0.78 -18.54
C ILE A 773 23.66 -1.59 -19.65
N ARG A 774 23.44 -2.89 -19.46
CA ARG A 774 22.86 -3.75 -20.49
C ARG A 774 21.48 -3.20 -20.85
N PRO A 775 21.11 -3.09 -22.14
CA PRO A 775 19.80 -2.59 -22.56
C PRO A 775 18.68 -3.63 -22.35
N MET A 776 18.75 -4.43 -21.29
CA MET A 776 17.73 -5.40 -20.89
C MET A 776 17.25 -5.04 -19.49
N ARG A 777 15.93 -5.09 -19.25
CA ARG A 777 15.31 -4.80 -17.95
C ARG A 777 14.52 -6.02 -17.48
N ARG A 778 15.24 -6.97 -16.90
CA ARG A 778 14.68 -8.12 -16.20
C ARG A 778 15.19 -8.19 -14.77
N PRO A 779 14.37 -8.62 -13.79
CA PRO A 779 14.79 -8.61 -12.40
C PRO A 779 16.03 -9.47 -12.16
N LEU A 780 16.85 -9.03 -11.22
CA LEU A 780 18.08 -9.70 -10.83
C LEU A 780 18.02 -10.08 -9.35
N VAL A 781 17.98 -11.36 -9.07
CA VAL A 781 18.02 -11.94 -7.73
C VAL A 781 19.46 -12.33 -7.40
N ILE A 782 20.02 -11.70 -6.37
CA ILE A 782 21.39 -11.93 -5.92
C ILE A 782 21.36 -12.61 -4.56
N MET A 783 21.95 -13.79 -4.46
CA MET A 783 22.31 -14.39 -3.18
C MET A 783 23.51 -13.63 -2.62
N SER A 784 23.26 -12.49 -1.98
CA SER A 784 24.32 -11.64 -1.45
C SER A 784 24.96 -12.31 -0.23
N PRO A 785 26.27 -12.17 0.00
CA PRO A 785 26.94 -12.91 1.06
C PRO A 785 26.83 -12.26 2.43
N LYS A 786 27.16 -13.04 3.48
CA LYS A 786 27.38 -12.55 4.85
C LYS A 786 28.82 -12.79 5.30
N TRP A 787 29.23 -14.06 5.44
CA TRP A 787 30.57 -14.41 5.90
C TRP A 787 31.70 -13.94 4.96
N ILE A 788 31.52 -14.04 3.64
CA ILE A 788 32.59 -13.67 2.70
C ILE A 788 32.81 -12.16 2.55
N LEU A 789 31.96 -11.31 3.15
CA LEU A 789 32.14 -9.84 3.15
C LEU A 789 33.49 -9.41 3.72
N ARG A 790 34.09 -10.22 4.60
CA ARG A 790 35.36 -9.95 5.27
C ARG A 790 36.38 -11.09 5.11
N HIS A 791 36.11 -12.04 4.21
CA HIS A 791 36.95 -13.22 4.06
C HIS A 791 38.25 -12.88 3.32
N LYS A 792 39.39 -13.31 3.86
CA LYS A 792 40.74 -13.01 3.35
C LYS A 792 40.99 -13.47 1.92
N LEU A 793 40.35 -14.56 1.49
CA LEU A 793 40.46 -15.07 0.11
C LEU A 793 39.38 -14.48 -0.81
N ALA A 794 38.33 -13.86 -0.26
CA ALA A 794 37.25 -13.23 -1.03
C ALA A 794 37.59 -11.76 -1.32
N THR A 795 38.69 -11.56 -2.05
CA THR A 795 39.17 -10.23 -2.43
C THR A 795 39.41 -10.15 -3.94
N SER A 796 39.45 -8.93 -4.48
CA SER A 796 39.78 -8.68 -5.88
C SER A 796 40.77 -7.52 -6.02
N SER A 797 41.42 -7.41 -7.17
CA SER A 797 42.30 -6.32 -7.57
C SER A 797 41.55 -5.21 -8.30
N LEU A 798 42.17 -4.03 -8.41
CA LEU A 798 41.60 -2.94 -9.22
C LEU A 798 41.57 -3.28 -10.71
N ASP A 799 42.55 -4.06 -11.18
CA ASP A 799 42.64 -4.48 -12.58
C ASP A 799 41.49 -5.44 -12.95
N GLU A 800 41.12 -6.35 -12.05
CA GLU A 800 39.94 -7.20 -12.24
C GLU A 800 38.64 -6.39 -12.36
N LEU A 801 38.52 -5.24 -11.69
CA LEU A 801 37.37 -4.34 -11.88
C LEU A 801 37.51 -3.51 -13.17
N ALA A 802 38.71 -3.05 -13.49
CA ALA A 802 38.95 -2.13 -14.60
C ALA A 802 38.85 -2.81 -15.97
N GLU A 803 39.40 -4.03 -16.10
CA GLU A 803 39.53 -4.76 -17.36
C GLU A 803 38.67 -6.04 -17.40
N GLY A 804 38.12 -6.46 -16.25
CA GLY A 804 37.31 -7.66 -16.15
C GLY A 804 35.89 -7.50 -16.68
N ARG A 805 35.12 -8.57 -16.45
CA ARG A 805 33.69 -8.67 -16.75
C ARG A 805 33.04 -9.62 -15.76
N PHE A 806 31.71 -9.64 -15.72
CA PHE A 806 31.00 -10.69 -15.03
C PHE A 806 31.24 -12.02 -15.75
N GLN A 807 31.74 -13.01 -15.03
CA GLN A 807 31.93 -14.38 -15.50
C GLN A 807 30.74 -15.22 -15.01
N ASN A 808 29.96 -15.83 -15.91
CA ASN A 808 28.82 -16.64 -15.49
C ASN A 808 29.30 -17.96 -14.85
N VAL A 809 30.43 -18.48 -15.34
CA VAL A 809 31.13 -19.66 -14.83
C VAL A 809 32.60 -19.32 -14.60
N ILE A 810 33.17 -19.74 -13.46
CA ILE A 810 34.60 -19.56 -13.16
C ILE A 810 35.26 -20.93 -12.98
N GLN A 811 36.22 -21.24 -13.87
CA GLN A 811 37.06 -22.43 -13.79
C GLN A 811 38.15 -22.26 -12.73
N ASP A 812 38.60 -23.35 -12.12
CA ASP A 812 39.77 -23.38 -11.25
C ASP A 812 41.08 -23.40 -12.05
N GLU A 813 41.95 -22.44 -11.75
CA GLU A 813 43.29 -22.29 -12.35
C GLU A 813 44.41 -22.68 -11.37
N GLY A 814 44.07 -23.11 -10.15
CA GLY A 814 45.03 -23.43 -9.09
C GLY A 814 45.62 -24.85 -9.15
N VAL A 815 45.16 -25.69 -10.08
CA VAL A 815 45.62 -27.07 -10.26
C VAL A 815 45.87 -27.38 -11.73
N ASP A 816 46.77 -28.32 -12.01
CA ASP A 816 47.02 -28.81 -13.37
C ASP A 816 45.81 -29.66 -13.83
N PRO A 817 45.07 -29.25 -14.88
CA PRO A 817 43.89 -29.98 -15.35
C PRO A 817 44.16 -31.44 -15.71
N ALA A 818 45.41 -31.80 -16.06
CA ALA A 818 45.79 -33.16 -16.38
C ALA A 818 45.84 -34.10 -15.16
N LYS A 819 46.03 -33.56 -13.95
CA LYS A 819 46.09 -34.35 -12.70
C LYS A 819 44.72 -34.57 -12.06
N VAL A 820 43.73 -33.77 -12.44
CA VAL A 820 42.41 -33.76 -11.80
C VAL A 820 41.68 -35.07 -12.06
N LYS A 821 41.26 -35.72 -10.97
CA LYS A 821 40.46 -36.96 -10.92
C LYS A 821 39.02 -36.72 -10.53
N ARG A 822 38.75 -35.66 -9.76
CA ARG A 822 37.39 -35.33 -9.32
C ARG A 822 37.10 -33.85 -9.55
N LEU A 823 35.96 -33.57 -10.18
CA LEU A 823 35.49 -32.22 -10.44
C LEU A 823 34.32 -31.87 -9.51
N ILE A 824 34.44 -30.76 -8.79
CA ILE A 824 33.38 -30.27 -7.91
C ILE A 824 32.76 -28.99 -8.49
N LEU A 825 31.50 -29.11 -8.87
CA LEU A 825 30.66 -27.99 -9.31
C LEU A 825 30.01 -27.36 -8.07
N CYS A 826 30.10 -26.06 -7.89
CA CYS A 826 29.52 -25.39 -6.72
C CYS A 826 29.08 -23.96 -7.04
N SER A 827 28.40 -23.31 -6.09
CA SER A 827 27.98 -21.92 -6.20
C SER A 827 28.01 -21.24 -4.83
N GLY A 828 28.33 -19.95 -4.78
CA GLY A 828 28.37 -19.20 -3.54
C GLY A 828 29.52 -19.58 -2.59
N LYS A 829 29.33 -19.29 -1.30
CA LYS A 829 30.42 -19.31 -0.31
C LYS A 829 31.04 -20.67 -0.04
N VAL A 830 30.33 -21.77 -0.34
CA VAL A 830 30.83 -23.15 -0.13
C VAL A 830 32.16 -23.39 -0.84
N TYR A 831 32.41 -22.69 -1.96
CA TYR A 831 33.69 -22.68 -2.65
C TYR A 831 34.87 -22.39 -1.72
N TYR A 832 34.75 -21.40 -0.83
CA TYR A 832 35.86 -21.04 0.05
C TYR A 832 36.14 -22.10 1.12
N HIS A 833 35.10 -22.77 1.63
CA HIS A 833 35.30 -23.92 2.53
C HIS A 833 35.98 -25.09 1.82
N LEU A 834 35.60 -25.37 0.57
CA LEU A 834 36.24 -26.39 -0.25
C LEU A 834 37.69 -26.02 -0.59
N LEU A 835 37.95 -24.76 -0.94
CA LEU A 835 39.28 -24.25 -1.28
C LEU A 835 40.23 -24.33 -0.09
N GLU A 836 39.82 -23.84 1.08
CA GLU A 836 40.63 -23.89 2.30
C GLU A 836 40.93 -25.35 2.68
N ALA A 837 39.93 -26.22 2.68
CA ALA A 837 40.13 -27.65 3.00
C ALA A 837 41.02 -28.38 1.97
N ARG A 838 40.96 -28.01 0.69
CA ARG A 838 41.87 -28.55 -0.34
C ARG A 838 43.31 -28.08 -0.11
N MET A 839 43.51 -26.80 0.21
CA MET A 839 44.83 -26.24 0.51
C MET A 839 45.45 -26.90 1.75
N GLU A 840 44.65 -27.14 2.79
CA GLU A 840 45.10 -27.84 4.01
C GLU A 840 45.52 -29.29 3.75
N ARG A 841 44.93 -29.94 2.74
CA ARG A 841 45.27 -31.32 2.32
C ARG A 841 46.41 -31.38 1.30
N GLU A 842 46.88 -30.23 0.82
CA GLU A 842 47.85 -30.14 -0.29
C GLU A 842 47.42 -30.97 -1.52
N GLN A 843 46.11 -30.97 -1.79
CA GLN A 843 45.50 -31.87 -2.77
C GLN A 843 45.43 -31.24 -4.16
N ASP A 844 45.99 -31.90 -5.18
CA ASP A 844 46.08 -31.43 -6.57
C ASP A 844 45.25 -32.23 -7.59
N ASP A 845 44.52 -33.25 -7.14
CA ASP A 845 43.67 -34.14 -7.95
C ASP A 845 42.16 -33.78 -7.90
N VAL A 846 41.79 -32.69 -7.21
CA VAL A 846 40.43 -32.15 -7.16
C VAL A 846 40.41 -30.71 -7.67
N ALA A 847 39.50 -30.40 -8.60
CA ALA A 847 39.28 -29.05 -9.13
C ALA A 847 37.87 -28.54 -8.85
N PHE A 848 37.71 -27.22 -8.86
CA PHE A 848 36.43 -26.54 -8.65
C PHE A 848 35.93 -25.86 -9.94
N VAL A 849 34.62 -25.86 -10.17
CA VAL A 849 33.98 -24.96 -11.14
C VAL A 849 32.85 -24.25 -10.43
N ARG A 850 32.89 -22.92 -10.42
CA ARG A 850 31.88 -22.07 -9.78
C ARG A 850 30.83 -21.65 -10.80
N LEU A 851 29.56 -21.86 -10.47
CA LEU A 851 28.42 -21.24 -11.16
C LEU A 851 28.05 -19.95 -10.44
N GLU A 852 28.36 -18.82 -11.07
CA GLU A 852 28.07 -17.49 -10.53
C GLU A 852 26.68 -17.01 -10.96
N GLN A 853 26.22 -17.44 -12.14
CA GLN A 853 24.85 -17.30 -12.61
C GLN A 853 24.21 -18.68 -12.75
N LEU A 854 23.09 -18.87 -12.04
CA LEU A 854 22.31 -20.11 -12.04
C LEU A 854 21.16 -20.06 -13.04
N TYR A 855 20.63 -18.86 -13.31
CA TYR A 855 19.60 -18.64 -14.32
C TYR A 855 19.74 -17.27 -15.00
N PRO A 856 19.54 -17.17 -16.33
CA PRO A 856 19.53 -18.27 -17.31
C PRO A 856 20.82 -19.11 -17.26
N PHE A 857 20.73 -20.40 -17.53
CA PHE A 857 21.86 -21.32 -17.39
C PHE A 857 22.92 -21.07 -18.48
N PRO A 858 24.21 -20.88 -18.14
CA PRO A 858 25.26 -20.52 -19.09
C PRO A 858 25.87 -21.76 -19.78
N ASP A 859 25.11 -22.38 -20.70
CA ASP A 859 25.48 -23.65 -21.36
C ASP A 859 26.90 -23.62 -21.97
N GLU A 860 27.22 -22.62 -22.81
CA GLU A 860 28.49 -22.54 -23.54
C GLU A 860 29.70 -22.34 -22.60
N GLU A 861 29.58 -21.42 -21.63
CA GLU A 861 30.64 -21.16 -20.65
C GLU A 861 30.86 -22.36 -19.71
N PHE A 862 29.79 -23.06 -19.35
CA PHE A 862 29.89 -24.28 -18.54
C PHE A 862 30.64 -25.39 -19.29
N VAL A 863 30.27 -25.64 -20.56
CA VAL A 863 30.94 -26.64 -21.40
C VAL A 863 32.43 -26.33 -21.54
N ALA A 864 32.78 -25.06 -21.78
CA ALA A 864 34.16 -24.61 -21.91
C ALA A 864 34.96 -24.86 -20.62
N ALA A 865 34.42 -24.50 -19.46
CA ALA A 865 35.08 -24.67 -18.17
C ALA A 865 35.30 -26.15 -17.81
N VAL A 866 34.32 -27.01 -18.08
CA VAL A 866 34.38 -28.44 -17.70
C VAL A 866 35.26 -29.24 -18.66
N SER A 867 35.28 -28.90 -19.96
CA SER A 867 36.05 -29.61 -20.99
C SER A 867 37.57 -29.50 -20.84
N ALA A 868 38.06 -28.58 -19.99
CA ALA A 868 39.46 -28.48 -19.62
C ALA A 868 39.96 -29.73 -18.86
N PHE A 869 39.09 -30.43 -18.13
CA PHE A 869 39.45 -31.51 -17.19
C PHE A 869 39.21 -32.91 -17.77
N LYS A 870 40.05 -33.32 -18.72
CA LYS A 870 39.83 -34.56 -19.51
C LYS A 870 39.96 -35.88 -18.74
N ASN A 871 40.66 -35.89 -17.60
CA ASN A 871 41.06 -37.10 -16.89
C ASN A 871 40.19 -37.39 -15.64
N ILE A 872 39.07 -36.69 -15.51
CA ILE A 872 38.17 -36.83 -14.36
C ILE A 872 37.45 -38.18 -14.40
N GLU A 873 37.35 -38.79 -13.23
CA GLU A 873 36.71 -40.08 -12.97
C GLU A 873 35.38 -39.91 -12.24
N SER A 874 35.17 -38.75 -11.61
CA SER A 874 33.92 -38.40 -10.95
C SER A 874 33.63 -36.90 -10.97
N VAL A 875 32.34 -36.56 -10.95
CA VAL A 875 31.86 -35.18 -10.87
C VAL A 875 30.75 -35.07 -9.84
N ALA A 876 30.79 -34.04 -9.00
CA ALA A 876 29.76 -33.80 -8.00
C ALA A 876 29.31 -32.35 -7.98
N TRP A 877 28.00 -32.13 -7.77
CA TRP A 877 27.44 -30.86 -7.34
C TRP A 877 27.57 -30.76 -5.83
N CYS A 878 28.33 -29.78 -5.35
CA CYS A 878 28.47 -29.48 -3.94
C CYS A 878 27.73 -28.19 -3.58
N GLN A 879 26.84 -28.30 -2.59
CA GLN A 879 26.09 -27.16 -2.05
C GLN A 879 25.99 -27.25 -0.52
N GLU A 880 25.82 -26.10 0.13
CA GLU A 880 25.65 -26.06 1.59
C GLU A 880 24.18 -26.21 2.00
N GLU A 881 23.25 -25.89 1.10
CA GLU A 881 21.83 -26.06 1.30
C GLU A 881 21.45 -27.55 1.38
N PRO A 882 20.40 -27.91 2.16
CA PRO A 882 19.78 -29.24 2.13
C PRO A 882 19.46 -29.71 0.71
N MET A 883 19.47 -31.02 0.47
CA MET A 883 19.25 -31.61 -0.87
C MET A 883 17.93 -31.16 -1.53
N ASN A 884 16.90 -30.88 -0.72
CA ASN A 884 15.61 -30.38 -1.19
C ASN A 884 15.54 -28.85 -1.38
N GLN A 885 16.66 -28.15 -1.18
CA GLN A 885 16.81 -26.70 -1.27
C GLN A 885 18.00 -26.38 -2.19
N GLY A 886 18.30 -25.08 -2.35
CA GLY A 886 19.39 -24.64 -3.22
C GLY A 886 19.12 -24.97 -4.69
N ALA A 887 20.18 -25.15 -5.47
CA ALA A 887 20.06 -25.29 -6.92
C ALA A 887 19.91 -26.74 -7.42
N TRP A 888 20.07 -27.76 -6.56
CA TRP A 888 20.15 -29.17 -6.97
C TRP A 888 19.01 -29.61 -7.88
N TYR A 889 17.76 -29.57 -7.41
CA TYR A 889 16.63 -30.09 -8.18
C TYR A 889 16.41 -29.33 -9.50
N HIS A 890 16.69 -28.02 -9.49
CA HIS A 890 16.42 -27.14 -10.62
C HIS A 890 17.57 -27.06 -11.63
N SER A 891 18.81 -27.39 -11.26
CA SER A 891 19.97 -27.29 -12.16
C SER A 891 20.49 -28.65 -12.62
N GLN A 892 20.21 -29.75 -11.91
CA GLN A 892 20.74 -31.08 -12.24
C GLN A 892 20.44 -31.54 -13.68
N HIS A 893 19.36 -31.06 -14.31
CA HIS A 893 19.01 -31.44 -15.67
C HIS A 893 19.91 -30.77 -16.71
N HIS A 894 20.25 -29.49 -16.54
CA HIS A 894 21.27 -28.81 -17.34
C HIS A 894 22.62 -29.49 -17.15
N LEU A 895 23.02 -29.72 -15.90
CA LEU A 895 24.31 -30.31 -15.55
C LEU A 895 24.47 -31.72 -16.15
N ARG A 896 23.48 -32.61 -15.96
CA ARG A 896 23.52 -33.97 -16.52
C ARG A 896 23.59 -33.97 -18.04
N ARG A 897 22.81 -33.10 -18.71
CA ARG A 897 22.80 -33.00 -20.18
C ARG A 897 24.18 -32.61 -20.69
N LEU A 898 24.75 -31.51 -20.19
CA LEU A 898 26.04 -31.00 -20.66
C LEU A 898 27.24 -31.88 -20.24
N LEU A 899 27.15 -32.56 -19.09
CA LEU A 899 28.13 -33.56 -18.71
C LEU A 899 28.09 -34.79 -19.62
N ALA A 900 26.90 -35.25 -20.03
CA ALA A 900 26.81 -36.34 -21.00
C ALA A 900 27.40 -35.98 -22.36
N GLU A 901 27.36 -34.70 -22.75
CA GLU A 901 27.98 -34.17 -23.98
C GLU A 901 29.52 -34.10 -23.88
N THR A 902 30.06 -33.66 -22.73
CA THR A 902 31.51 -33.44 -22.56
C THR A 902 32.28 -34.64 -22.01
N HIS A 903 31.67 -35.43 -21.13
CA HIS A 903 32.26 -36.56 -20.41
C HIS A 903 31.27 -37.74 -20.35
N PRO A 904 31.04 -38.43 -21.49
CA PRO A 904 30.04 -39.50 -21.57
C PRO A 904 30.37 -40.64 -20.60
N GLY A 905 29.36 -41.09 -19.86
CA GLY A 905 29.49 -42.17 -18.87
C GLY A 905 29.78 -41.71 -17.44
N LEU A 906 30.06 -40.43 -17.20
CA LEU A 906 30.13 -39.87 -15.84
C LEU A 906 28.74 -39.53 -15.31
N GLU A 907 28.46 -39.97 -14.08
CA GLU A 907 27.24 -39.63 -13.37
C GLU A 907 27.46 -38.43 -12.45
N LEU A 908 26.53 -37.48 -12.47
CA LEU A 908 26.52 -36.34 -11.55
C LEU A 908 26.09 -36.80 -10.15
N GLN A 909 27.02 -36.69 -9.20
CA GLN A 909 26.78 -36.97 -7.78
C GLN A 909 26.29 -35.71 -7.04
N TYR A 910 25.53 -35.91 -5.96
CA TYR A 910 25.17 -34.86 -5.01
C TYR A 910 26.08 -34.95 -3.79
N VAL A 911 26.59 -33.82 -3.32
CA VAL A 911 27.30 -33.70 -2.04
C VAL A 911 26.81 -32.46 -1.31
N GLY A 912 26.23 -32.62 -0.13
CA GLY A 912 25.70 -31.50 0.64
C GLY A 912 24.95 -31.96 1.88
N ARG A 913 24.11 -31.08 2.44
CA ARG A 913 23.26 -31.44 3.59
C ARG A 913 22.15 -32.41 3.17
N GLU A 914 21.74 -33.28 4.10
CA GLU A 914 20.56 -34.12 3.94
C GLU A 914 19.29 -33.24 3.80
N PRO A 915 18.22 -33.72 3.14
CA PRO A 915 17.00 -32.96 3.02
C PRO A 915 16.35 -32.67 4.39
N SER A 916 15.87 -31.44 4.57
CA SER A 916 15.25 -30.98 5.82
C SER A 916 14.07 -30.06 5.56
N ALA A 917 13.12 -30.02 6.51
CA ALA A 917 11.97 -29.12 6.46
C ALA A 917 12.35 -27.67 6.78
N ALA A 918 13.15 -27.48 7.84
CA ALA A 918 13.74 -26.19 8.18
C ALA A 918 14.96 -25.93 7.28
N PRO A 919 15.28 -24.66 6.95
CA PRO A 919 16.41 -24.36 6.09
C PRO A 919 17.75 -24.83 6.63
N ALA A 920 18.01 -24.66 7.94
CA ALA A 920 19.27 -24.99 8.58
C ALA A 920 19.07 -25.54 10.00
N ALA A 921 20.10 -26.21 10.53
CA ALA A 921 20.14 -26.62 11.94
C ALA A 921 20.15 -25.42 12.89
N GLY A 922 19.46 -25.55 14.03
CA GLY A 922 19.43 -24.51 15.07
C GLY A 922 20.68 -24.47 15.98
N TYR A 923 21.47 -25.54 16.02
CA TYR A 923 22.66 -25.64 16.84
C TYR A 923 23.94 -25.57 16.01
N MET A 924 24.87 -24.72 16.42
CA MET A 924 26.18 -24.56 15.78
C MET A 924 26.96 -25.87 15.68
N SER A 925 26.90 -26.74 16.70
CA SER A 925 27.59 -28.04 16.69
C SER A 925 27.12 -28.94 15.55
N THR A 926 25.81 -29.04 15.34
CA THR A 926 25.21 -29.82 14.25
C THR A 926 25.56 -29.20 12.90
N HIS A 927 25.49 -27.87 12.78
CA HIS A 927 25.89 -27.16 11.56
C HIS A 927 27.33 -27.48 11.16
N LEU A 928 28.28 -27.45 12.11
CA LEU A 928 29.68 -27.77 11.87
C LEU A 928 29.90 -29.25 11.55
N GLU A 929 29.18 -30.16 12.22
CA GLU A 929 29.23 -31.60 11.93
C GLU A 929 28.79 -31.88 10.48
N GLU A 930 27.65 -31.34 10.07
CA GLU A 930 27.14 -31.44 8.70
C GLU A 930 28.12 -30.84 7.68
N GLN A 931 28.67 -29.65 7.98
CA GLN A 931 29.61 -28.97 7.10
C GLN A 931 30.88 -29.79 6.90
N ASN A 932 31.48 -30.26 7.98
CA ASN A 932 32.66 -31.10 7.90
C ASN A 932 32.37 -32.40 7.15
N LYS A 933 31.20 -33.03 7.37
CA LYS A 933 30.79 -34.25 6.67
C LYS A 933 30.81 -34.05 5.15
N PHE A 934 30.07 -33.07 4.62
CA PHE A 934 29.97 -32.92 3.17
C PHE A 934 31.25 -32.34 2.54
N ILE A 935 32.01 -31.48 3.24
CA ILE A 935 33.31 -31.00 2.73
C ILE A 935 34.30 -32.17 2.63
N ASN A 936 34.34 -33.07 3.62
CA ASN A 936 35.15 -34.27 3.56
C ASN A 936 34.73 -35.19 2.40
N GLU A 937 33.43 -35.40 2.23
CA GLU A 937 32.88 -36.20 1.14
C GLU A 937 33.21 -35.60 -0.24
N ALA A 938 33.10 -34.28 -0.40
CA ALA A 938 33.39 -33.59 -1.65
C ALA A 938 34.83 -33.78 -2.11
N LEU A 939 35.79 -33.71 -1.18
CA LEU A 939 37.23 -33.77 -1.48
C LEU A 939 37.81 -35.20 -1.51
N THR A 940 37.03 -36.22 -1.17
CA THR A 940 37.51 -37.61 -1.20
C THR A 940 37.42 -38.18 -2.61
N VAL A 941 38.58 -38.47 -3.21
CA VAL A 941 38.68 -39.26 -4.45
C VAL A 941 38.49 -40.73 -4.10
N LYS A 942 37.50 -41.38 -4.72
CA LYS A 942 37.10 -42.77 -4.42
C LYS A 942 37.79 -43.76 -5.34
#